data_AF-A0A2M8DBI6-F1
#
_entry.id   AF-A0A2M8DBI6-F1
#
_cell.length_a   1.000
_cell.length_b   1.000
_cell.length_c   1.000
_cell.angle_alpha   90.00
_cell.angle_beta   90.00
_cell.angle_gamma   90.00
#
_symmetry.space_group_name_H-M   'P 1'
#
loop_
_entity.id
_entity.type
_entity.pdbx_description
1 polymer ?
#
loop_
_entity_poly.entity_id
_entity_poly.type
_entity_poly.pdbx_seq_one_letter_code
_entity_poly.pdbx_strand_id
1 'polypeptide(L)'
;MTRYQLLYNLFMSIITETSESNQPILIVCKDKNVVLSELQKKLHPYSKSIFISPHLPENHSRFEIIFMINEKFSIQGNKKQKCIYIYINQITLAQSAGKKNKNSNTKVIDIHGDSNQISSQMDNLIWFALSSSSEKYLQIQLPKLHSVTKKQHQIQWHFPSFKPSKIRLFFITILLVLTINLSFLPPLLISGILLIKSGQLFKNESVKQSQAVSKSSTRYLQISKKIYQSTRPMLLLFNMASFPDDLIQLVEKSNVVVEQATNTYKDSRQNLELILKPNKTVNEKQQLTDSLNKLPNQIEKINENLSIIQQKLPAVSKLKQIKEQISQTLQISAQVKTIPPLLIKIMAKNSEKKYLLFFANNMELRPGGGFIGSFGIMTWKDLTMTDLKIYDVYDADGQLTAHVDPPEPIRKYLKQPHWFLRDSAFSPDFSVNYQIAKFFLEKEVGLKDFSGAFLFTTTAIKQLLSAYEKINLVDFNEIVTKDNFYLKAQYYAEKGFFPGSTQKKTFLSALARQMLSEADQANPINLLLALKNALDEKQIVAYFEDSQIQDQIDLQYWSGRVFPSVCPPKVDNCLPDYFFPIEANLGVNKANFFINHSLTINSQIDVTGKWENTAIIRLKNTAINAVFPGGDYVNYIQIMIPKNATIQEVKNDSVIINEFDLKNDIYQTVGLLVTIPPQKTIDLKIKYKNEFKLIKGKNIYQLLLQKQIGSSNQDFTFNIKLPKRTYLINQNFTPLVKGQTIVYNTTLTADKIFFMELLRE
;
A
#
# COMPACT_ATOMS: atom_id res chain seq x y z
N MET A 1 -36.31 12.05 5.31
CA MET A 1 -36.19 11.44 3.97
C MET A 1 -36.60 10.00 4.07
N THR A 2 -37.66 9.70 3.34
CA THR A 2 -38.39 8.44 3.24
C THR A 2 -37.67 7.41 2.37
N ARG A 3 -38.18 6.18 2.49
CA ARG A 3 -37.97 4.91 1.77
C ARG A 3 -37.92 5.00 0.22
N TYR A 4 -37.16 5.93 -0.36
CA TYR A 4 -37.05 6.21 -1.80
C TYR A 4 -35.59 6.36 -2.28
N GLN A 5 -34.66 5.64 -1.67
CA GLN A 5 -33.24 5.67 -2.08
C GLN A 5 -32.65 4.28 -2.38
N LEU A 6 -33.52 3.26 -2.51
CA LEU A 6 -33.13 1.86 -2.74
C LEU A 6 -33.54 1.32 -4.13
N LEU A 7 -33.97 2.18 -5.05
CA LEU A 7 -34.42 1.81 -6.40
C LEU A 7 -33.81 2.66 -7.53
N TYR A 8 -32.69 3.35 -7.29
CA TYR A 8 -32.01 4.19 -8.30
C TYR A 8 -30.65 3.63 -8.76
N ASN A 9 -30.23 2.45 -8.29
CA ASN A 9 -28.99 1.77 -8.70
C ASN A 9 -29.22 0.46 -9.47
N LEU A 10 -30.43 0.27 -10.00
CA LEU A 10 -30.75 -0.79 -10.96
C LEU A 10 -31.29 -0.09 -12.21
N PHE A 11 -30.68 -0.36 -13.36
CA PHE A 11 -30.91 0.22 -14.70
C PHE A 11 -30.13 1.51 -15.05
N MET A 12 -28.85 1.33 -15.40
CA MET A 12 -28.31 1.77 -16.71
C MET A 12 -26.87 1.26 -16.84
N SER A 13 -26.73 0.01 -17.26
CA SER A 13 -25.51 -0.46 -17.92
C SER A 13 -25.46 0.16 -19.32
N ILE A 14 -24.92 1.38 -19.43
CA ILE A 14 -24.48 1.88 -20.73
C ILE A 14 -23.11 1.27 -20.96
N ILE A 15 -23.12 0.14 -21.67
CA ILE A 15 -21.95 -0.42 -22.33
C ILE A 15 -21.46 0.66 -23.29
N THR A 16 -20.38 1.36 -22.91
CA THR A 16 -19.58 2.07 -23.89
C THR A 16 -18.69 1.01 -24.53
N GLU A 17 -19.13 0.47 -25.67
CA GLU A 17 -18.20 -0.23 -26.56
C GLU A 17 -17.14 0.78 -26.99
N THR A 18 -15.98 0.74 -26.33
CA THR A 18 -14.76 1.31 -26.90
C THR A 18 -14.35 0.40 -28.04
N SER A 19 -14.93 0.62 -29.21
CA SER A 19 -14.41 0.10 -30.47
C SER A 19 -12.97 0.62 -30.63
N GLU A 20 -11.97 -0.28 -30.58
CA GLU A 20 -10.56 -0.03 -30.92
C GLU A 20 -10.37 0.19 -32.43
N SER A 21 -11.21 1.03 -33.04
CA SER A 21 -11.06 1.50 -34.41
C SER A 21 -10.29 2.82 -34.36
N ASN A 22 -9.01 2.82 -34.75
CA ASN A 22 -8.19 4.02 -34.81
C ASN A 22 -8.56 4.84 -36.07
N GLN A 23 -9.77 5.40 -36.09
CA GLN A 23 -10.34 6.12 -37.23
C GLN A 23 -9.53 7.41 -37.51
N PRO A 24 -8.97 7.59 -38.72
CA PRO A 24 -8.21 8.79 -39.04
C PRO A 24 -9.14 10.00 -39.19
N ILE A 25 -8.84 11.08 -38.47
CA ILE A 25 -9.62 12.33 -38.46
C ILE A 25 -8.84 13.41 -39.24
N LEU A 26 -9.53 14.13 -40.13
CA LEU A 26 -9.00 15.30 -40.82
C LEU A 26 -9.68 16.57 -40.31
N ILE A 27 -8.90 17.62 -40.04
CA ILE A 27 -9.40 18.97 -39.74
C ILE A 27 -8.90 19.92 -40.82
N VAL A 28 -9.82 20.47 -41.61
CA VAL A 28 -9.57 21.48 -42.63
C VAL A 28 -9.81 22.87 -42.02
N CYS A 29 -8.76 23.67 -41.91
CA CYS A 29 -8.85 25.01 -41.35
C CYS A 29 -7.72 25.89 -41.88
N LYS A 30 -8.07 26.97 -42.59
CA LYS A 30 -7.11 27.92 -43.18
C LYS A 30 -6.30 28.69 -42.14
N ASP A 31 -6.95 29.15 -41.07
CA ASP A 31 -6.35 30.02 -40.05
C ASP A 31 -6.34 29.36 -38.67
N LYS A 32 -5.20 29.40 -37.97
CA LYS A 32 -5.13 28.93 -36.58
C LYS A 32 -6.04 29.79 -35.69
N ASN A 33 -7.03 29.15 -35.07
CA ASN A 33 -7.95 29.80 -34.14
C ASN A 33 -8.17 28.94 -32.88
N VAL A 34 -8.79 29.53 -31.86
CA VAL A 34 -8.99 28.87 -30.55
C VAL A 34 -9.87 27.61 -30.65
N VAL A 35 -10.86 27.63 -31.56
CA VAL A 35 -11.72 26.48 -31.82
C VAL A 35 -10.90 25.30 -32.35
N LEU A 36 -9.97 25.53 -33.28
CA LEU A 36 -9.06 24.51 -33.79
C LEU A 36 -8.20 23.89 -32.67
N SER A 37 -7.60 24.71 -31.79
CA SER A 37 -6.76 24.20 -30.70
C SER A 37 -7.54 23.39 -29.65
N GLU A 38 -8.74 23.83 -29.29
CA GLU A 38 -9.57 23.12 -28.32
C GLU A 38 -10.19 21.86 -28.92
N LEU A 39 -10.55 21.89 -30.21
CA LEU A 39 -11.05 20.73 -30.94
C LEU A 39 -9.98 19.63 -31.02
N GLN A 40 -8.73 20.00 -31.35
CA GLN A 40 -7.61 19.05 -31.34
C GLN A 40 -7.38 18.42 -29.96
N LYS A 41 -7.36 19.26 -28.91
CA LYS A 41 -7.17 18.80 -27.53
C LYS A 41 -8.25 17.82 -27.10
N LYS A 42 -9.51 18.05 -27.49
CA LYS A 42 -10.65 17.18 -27.16
C LYS A 42 -10.73 15.92 -28.02
N LEU A 43 -10.23 15.94 -29.25
CA LEU A 43 -10.22 14.76 -30.13
C LEU A 43 -9.03 13.83 -29.87
N HIS A 44 -7.94 14.31 -29.26
CA HIS A 44 -6.73 13.53 -28.99
C HIS A 44 -6.95 12.22 -28.19
N PRO A 45 -7.89 12.14 -27.21
CA PRO A 45 -8.21 10.88 -26.55
C PRO A 45 -8.96 9.88 -27.44
N TYR A 46 -9.62 10.33 -28.51
CA TYR A 46 -10.53 9.52 -29.33
C TYR A 46 -9.87 8.98 -30.61
N SER A 47 -8.76 9.56 -31.07
CA SER A 47 -7.98 9.03 -32.21
C SER A 47 -6.52 9.45 -32.11
N LYS A 48 -5.60 8.52 -32.36
CA LYS A 48 -4.15 8.80 -32.43
C LYS A 48 -3.73 9.41 -33.78
N SER A 49 -4.65 9.50 -34.75
CA SER A 49 -4.38 9.83 -36.15
C SER A 49 -5.15 11.09 -36.60
N ILE A 50 -4.85 12.25 -36.01
CA ILE A 50 -5.46 13.54 -36.35
C ILE A 50 -4.56 14.31 -37.32
N PHE A 51 -5.11 14.68 -38.48
CA PHE A 51 -4.42 15.43 -39.52
C PHE A 51 -5.03 16.81 -39.67
N ILE A 52 -4.21 17.84 -39.88
CA ILE A 52 -4.66 19.22 -40.06
C ILE A 52 -4.17 19.70 -41.41
N SER A 53 -5.07 20.28 -42.21
CA SER A 53 -4.73 20.80 -43.53
C SER A 53 -5.38 22.17 -43.74
N PRO A 54 -4.70 23.15 -44.37
CA PRO A 54 -5.31 24.43 -44.71
C PRO A 54 -6.39 24.32 -45.80
N HIS A 55 -6.35 23.25 -46.61
CA HIS A 55 -7.29 22.97 -47.70
C HIS A 55 -7.69 21.50 -47.72
N LEU A 56 -8.85 21.16 -48.30
CA LEU A 56 -9.29 19.77 -48.43
C LEU A 56 -8.38 19.04 -49.45
N PRO A 57 -7.68 17.96 -49.06
CA PRO A 57 -6.82 17.20 -49.97
C PRO A 57 -7.66 16.38 -50.97
N GLU A 58 -7.13 16.15 -52.18
CA GLU A 58 -7.82 15.36 -53.21
C GLU A 58 -8.15 13.94 -52.72
N ASN A 59 -7.22 13.27 -52.03
CA ASN A 59 -7.41 11.94 -51.44
C ASN A 59 -8.00 11.99 -50.00
N HIS A 60 -9.13 12.68 -49.83
CA HIS A 60 -9.81 12.83 -48.55
C HIS A 60 -10.68 11.61 -48.16
N SER A 61 -10.92 10.67 -49.08
CA SER A 61 -11.76 9.48 -48.86
C SER A 61 -11.21 8.49 -47.82
N ARG A 62 -9.91 8.59 -47.48
CA ARG A 62 -9.27 7.79 -46.43
C ARG A 62 -9.63 8.20 -44.99
N PHE A 63 -10.22 9.39 -44.81
CA PHE A 63 -10.59 9.90 -43.49
C PHE A 63 -12.03 9.55 -43.17
N GLU A 64 -12.28 8.97 -42.01
CA GLU A 64 -13.65 8.60 -41.62
C GLU A 64 -14.44 9.80 -41.08
N ILE A 65 -13.73 10.77 -40.51
CA ILE A 65 -14.31 12.00 -39.96
C ILE A 65 -13.53 13.20 -40.49
N ILE A 66 -14.23 14.15 -41.11
CA ILE A 66 -13.66 15.40 -41.63
C ILE A 66 -14.34 16.59 -40.95
N PHE A 67 -13.57 17.40 -40.22
CA PHE A 67 -13.99 18.70 -39.72
C PHE A 67 -13.57 19.80 -40.70
N MET A 68 -14.46 20.74 -41.01
CA MET A 68 -14.22 21.86 -41.91
C MET A 68 -14.60 23.16 -41.21
N ILE A 69 -13.60 23.97 -40.86
CA ILE A 69 -13.80 25.19 -40.06
C ILE A 69 -13.77 26.41 -40.99
N ASN A 70 -14.87 27.16 -41.05
CA ASN A 70 -15.07 28.35 -41.91
C ASN A 70 -14.84 28.10 -43.42
N GLU A 71 -14.98 26.85 -43.87
CA GLU A 71 -14.83 26.47 -45.27
C GLU A 71 -16.16 26.52 -46.03
N LYS A 72 -16.06 26.69 -47.35
CA LYS A 72 -17.24 26.62 -48.22
C LYS A 72 -17.83 25.20 -48.20
N PHE A 73 -19.15 25.11 -48.09
CA PHE A 73 -19.87 23.84 -48.16
C PHE A 73 -19.65 23.19 -49.53
N SER A 74 -18.90 22.09 -49.57
CA SER A 74 -18.27 21.53 -50.77
C SER A 74 -18.46 20.02 -50.90
N ILE A 75 -18.47 19.28 -49.78
CA ILE A 75 -18.66 17.83 -49.74
C ILE A 75 -19.75 17.47 -48.73
N GLN A 76 -20.38 16.31 -48.91
CA GLN A 76 -21.30 15.72 -47.94
C GLN A 76 -20.77 14.34 -47.51
N GLY A 77 -20.95 14.01 -46.24
CA GLY A 77 -20.64 12.70 -45.71
C GLY A 77 -21.40 11.60 -46.45
N ASN A 78 -20.91 10.36 -46.40
CA ASN A 78 -21.54 9.18 -46.99
C ASN A 78 -21.61 8.05 -45.94
N LYS A 79 -21.96 6.82 -46.32
CA LYS A 79 -22.09 5.70 -45.35
C LYS A 79 -20.80 5.39 -44.56
N LYS A 80 -19.62 5.76 -45.08
CA LYS A 80 -18.31 5.49 -44.49
C LYS A 80 -17.55 6.75 -44.06
N GLN A 81 -18.13 7.95 -44.20
CA GLN A 81 -17.45 9.21 -43.93
C GLN A 81 -18.42 10.24 -43.35
N LYS A 82 -18.10 10.80 -42.17
CA LYS A 82 -18.83 11.93 -41.57
C LYS A 82 -18.13 13.25 -41.89
N CYS A 83 -18.90 14.24 -42.32
CA CYS A 83 -18.40 15.61 -42.59
C CYS A 83 -19.04 16.60 -41.62
N ILE A 84 -18.23 17.38 -40.91
CA ILE A 84 -18.69 18.34 -39.90
C ILE A 84 -18.21 19.72 -40.28
N TYR A 85 -19.14 20.62 -40.59
CA TYR A 85 -18.86 22.02 -40.86
C TYR A 85 -19.03 22.84 -39.59
N ILE A 86 -18.01 23.63 -39.24
CA ILE A 86 -18.03 24.55 -38.09
C ILE A 86 -17.86 25.97 -38.62
N TYR A 87 -18.89 26.78 -38.47
CA TYR A 87 -18.88 28.19 -38.85
C TYR A 87 -18.78 29.06 -37.61
N ILE A 88 -17.77 29.92 -37.55
CA ILE A 88 -17.49 30.81 -36.42
C ILE A 88 -17.83 32.23 -36.85
N ASN A 89 -18.86 32.81 -36.26
CA ASN A 89 -19.36 34.16 -36.57
C ASN A 89 -19.70 34.37 -38.07
N GLN A 90 -20.09 33.30 -38.78
CA GLN A 90 -20.45 33.30 -40.21
C GLN A 90 -21.89 32.80 -40.41
N ILE A 91 -22.86 33.49 -39.79
CA ILE A 91 -24.26 33.04 -39.70
C ILE A 91 -24.89 32.73 -41.07
N THR A 92 -24.59 33.55 -42.07
CA THR A 92 -25.17 33.43 -43.43
C THR A 92 -24.64 32.19 -44.15
N LEU A 93 -23.36 31.87 -43.97
CA LEU A 93 -22.74 30.66 -44.52
C LEU A 93 -23.23 29.41 -43.80
N ALA A 94 -23.36 29.47 -42.47
CA ALA A 94 -23.89 28.37 -41.67
C ALA A 94 -25.33 28.01 -42.07
N GLN A 95 -26.21 29.02 -42.15
CA GLN A 95 -27.60 28.82 -42.58
C GLN A 95 -27.71 28.32 -44.02
N SER A 96 -26.85 28.81 -44.93
CA SER A 96 -26.79 28.32 -46.31
C SER A 96 -26.35 26.86 -46.39
N ALA A 97 -25.30 26.48 -45.64
CA ALA A 97 -24.82 25.11 -45.53
C ALA A 97 -25.87 24.18 -44.91
N GLY A 98 -26.55 24.63 -43.85
CA GLY A 98 -27.65 23.89 -43.21
C GLY A 98 -28.80 23.61 -44.17
N LYS A 99 -29.22 24.58 -44.98
CA LYS A 99 -30.28 24.40 -46.00
C LYS A 99 -29.85 23.46 -47.14
N LYS A 100 -28.57 23.49 -47.54
CA LYS A 100 -28.01 22.63 -48.60
C LYS A 100 -27.73 21.20 -48.13
N ASN A 101 -27.67 20.97 -46.81
CA ASN A 101 -27.36 19.67 -46.24
C ASN A 101 -28.56 18.71 -46.32
N LYS A 102 -28.45 17.68 -47.16
CA LYS A 102 -29.45 16.63 -47.29
C LYS A 102 -29.08 15.35 -46.52
N ASN A 103 -27.84 15.20 -46.07
CA ASN A 103 -27.31 13.96 -45.50
C ASN A 103 -27.13 14.01 -43.97
N SER A 104 -27.62 13.01 -43.25
CA SER A 104 -27.48 12.92 -41.78
C SER A 104 -26.03 12.73 -41.31
N ASN A 105 -25.16 12.20 -42.17
CA ASN A 105 -23.71 12.07 -41.94
C ASN A 105 -22.95 13.37 -42.24
N THR A 106 -23.67 14.45 -42.57
CA THR A 106 -23.12 15.81 -42.58
C THR A 106 -23.75 16.59 -41.43
N LYS A 107 -22.93 17.22 -40.59
CA LYS A 107 -23.38 18.08 -39.49
C LYS A 107 -22.89 19.51 -39.73
N VAL A 108 -23.73 20.50 -39.41
CA VAL A 108 -23.38 21.92 -39.49
C VAL A 108 -23.52 22.53 -38.10
N ILE A 109 -22.46 23.19 -37.65
CA ILE A 109 -22.37 23.83 -36.33
C ILE A 109 -22.12 25.31 -36.54
N ASP A 110 -22.99 26.13 -35.97
CA ASP A 110 -23.00 27.58 -36.09
C ASP A 110 -22.67 28.21 -34.73
N ILE A 111 -21.50 28.81 -34.61
CA ILE A 111 -20.98 29.37 -33.36
C ILE A 111 -21.05 30.90 -33.45
N HIS A 112 -21.81 31.52 -32.56
CA HIS A 112 -21.91 32.98 -32.43
C HIS A 112 -21.32 33.47 -31.12
N GLY A 113 -20.47 34.49 -31.16
CA GLY A 113 -19.92 35.14 -29.97
C GLY A 113 -18.40 35.08 -29.88
N ASP A 114 -17.85 35.23 -28.67
CA ASP A 114 -16.41 35.19 -28.46
C ASP A 114 -15.88 33.75 -28.47
N SER A 115 -15.14 33.40 -29.53
CA SER A 115 -14.54 32.06 -29.71
C SER A 115 -13.58 31.66 -28.58
N ASN A 116 -13.09 32.60 -27.77
CA ASN A 116 -12.24 32.29 -26.61
C ASN A 116 -12.98 31.53 -25.50
N GLN A 117 -14.32 31.58 -25.46
CA GLN A 117 -15.12 30.90 -24.45
C GLN A 117 -15.63 29.52 -24.91
N ILE A 118 -15.22 29.06 -26.09
CA ILE A 118 -15.69 27.80 -26.68
C ILE A 118 -15.37 26.59 -25.82
N SER A 119 -14.31 26.62 -25.00
CA SER A 119 -13.91 25.50 -24.15
C SER A 119 -15.04 25.00 -23.23
N SER A 120 -15.95 25.89 -22.82
CA SER A 120 -17.12 25.56 -22.00
C SER A 120 -18.22 24.77 -22.74
N GLN A 121 -18.25 24.85 -24.07
CA GLN A 121 -19.25 24.22 -24.95
C GLN A 121 -18.65 23.13 -25.85
N MET A 122 -17.36 22.80 -25.69
CA MET A 122 -16.68 21.87 -26.59
C MET A 122 -17.20 20.44 -26.47
N ASP A 123 -17.62 20.00 -25.28
CA ASP A 123 -18.22 18.68 -25.09
C ASP A 123 -19.56 18.55 -25.83
N ASN A 124 -20.38 19.61 -25.82
CA ASN A 124 -21.63 19.66 -26.58
C ASN A 124 -21.39 19.63 -28.09
N LEU A 125 -20.36 20.35 -28.55
CA LEU A 125 -19.94 20.38 -29.95
C LEU A 125 -19.50 18.99 -30.42
N ILE A 126 -18.60 18.33 -29.70
CA ILE A 126 -18.10 16.99 -30.03
C ILE A 126 -19.22 15.96 -30.00
N TRP A 127 -20.07 16.00 -28.97
CA TRP A 127 -21.21 15.10 -28.84
C TRP A 127 -22.12 15.21 -30.07
N PHE A 128 -22.51 16.43 -30.46
CA PHE A 128 -23.34 16.64 -31.64
C PHE A 128 -22.64 16.20 -32.93
N ALA A 129 -21.37 16.58 -33.11
CA ALA A 129 -20.57 16.28 -34.29
C ALA A 129 -20.44 14.76 -34.54
N LEU A 130 -20.29 13.97 -33.48
CA LEU A 130 -20.04 12.53 -33.57
C LEU A 130 -21.30 11.68 -33.36
N SER A 131 -22.41 12.26 -32.92
CA SER A 131 -23.67 11.55 -32.70
C SER A 131 -24.20 10.85 -33.96
N SER A 132 -25.04 9.84 -33.74
CA SER A 132 -25.88 9.19 -34.77
C SER A 132 -27.26 9.87 -34.93
N SER A 133 -27.47 11.03 -34.29
CA SER A 133 -28.74 11.76 -34.34
C SER A 133 -29.14 12.14 -35.77
N SER A 134 -30.44 12.22 -36.06
CA SER A 134 -30.97 12.76 -37.32
C SER A 134 -30.78 14.28 -37.45
N GLU A 135 -30.50 14.98 -36.35
CA GLU A 135 -30.31 16.44 -36.31
C GLU A 135 -29.08 16.88 -37.12
N LYS A 136 -29.26 17.82 -38.04
CA LYS A 136 -28.21 18.22 -39.01
C LYS A 136 -27.58 19.58 -38.71
N TYR A 137 -28.18 20.36 -37.82
CA TYR A 137 -27.79 21.73 -37.52
C TYR A 137 -27.74 21.97 -36.01
N LEU A 138 -26.66 22.56 -35.50
CA LEU A 138 -26.54 22.99 -34.10
C LEU A 138 -26.11 24.46 -34.06
N GLN A 139 -26.78 25.27 -33.23
CA GLN A 139 -26.38 26.64 -32.96
C GLN A 139 -25.85 26.76 -31.54
N ILE A 140 -24.67 27.37 -31.39
CA ILE A 140 -24.00 27.63 -30.10
C ILE A 140 -23.84 29.13 -29.93
N GLN A 141 -24.38 29.69 -28.84
CA GLN A 141 -24.26 31.10 -28.51
C GLN A 141 -23.31 31.31 -27.33
N LEU A 142 -22.18 31.94 -27.60
CA LEU A 142 -21.14 32.29 -26.65
C LEU A 142 -21.33 33.75 -26.18
N PRO A 143 -21.04 34.06 -24.90
CA PRO A 143 -21.07 35.41 -24.40
C PRO A 143 -20.11 36.32 -25.20
N LYS A 144 -20.56 37.50 -25.63
CA LYS A 144 -19.68 38.53 -26.21
C LYS A 144 -19.11 39.38 -25.07
N LEU A 145 -17.78 39.42 -24.94
CA LEU A 145 -17.11 40.44 -24.13
C LEU A 145 -17.48 41.82 -24.69
N HIS A 146 -18.19 42.64 -23.89
CA HIS A 146 -18.40 44.04 -24.24
C HIS A 146 -17.04 44.75 -24.27
N SER A 147 -16.66 45.23 -25.45
CA SER A 147 -15.49 46.07 -25.62
C SER A 147 -15.74 47.41 -24.93
N VAL A 148 -15.08 47.63 -23.80
CA VAL A 148 -14.92 48.98 -23.25
C VAL A 148 -13.93 49.69 -24.16
N THR A 149 -14.44 50.50 -25.09
CA THR A 149 -13.65 51.45 -25.87
C THR A 149 -12.95 52.41 -24.92
N LYS A 150 -11.61 52.38 -24.90
CA LYS A 150 -10.79 53.41 -24.28
C LYS A 150 -11.02 54.73 -25.05
N LYS A 151 -12.00 55.52 -24.62
CA LYS A 151 -11.92 56.97 -24.80
C LYS A 151 -10.86 57.48 -23.84
N GLN A 152 -9.85 58.16 -24.35
CA GLN A 152 -9.02 59.06 -23.56
C GLN A 152 -9.93 60.19 -23.07
N HIS A 153 -10.62 59.95 -21.96
CA HIS A 153 -11.11 61.02 -21.11
C HIS A 153 -9.97 61.39 -20.19
N GLN A 154 -9.56 62.66 -20.21
CA GLN A 154 -8.97 63.27 -19.02
C GLN A 154 -9.96 63.00 -17.88
N ILE A 155 -9.60 62.10 -16.97
CA ILE A 155 -10.41 61.83 -15.77
C ILE A 155 -10.29 63.07 -14.91
N GLN A 156 -11.24 64.01 -15.05
CA GLN A 156 -11.63 64.82 -13.92
C GLN A 156 -12.38 63.89 -12.98
N TRP A 157 -11.74 63.52 -11.86
CA TRP A 157 -12.35 62.77 -10.78
C TRP A 157 -13.53 63.55 -10.21
N HIS A 158 -14.72 63.42 -10.80
CA HIS A 158 -15.96 63.80 -10.14
C HIS A 158 -16.33 62.67 -9.20
N PHE A 159 -15.82 62.73 -7.97
CA PHE A 159 -16.46 62.03 -6.87
C PHE A 159 -17.89 62.56 -6.80
N PRO A 160 -18.94 61.72 -6.96
CA PRO A 160 -20.26 62.18 -6.57
C PRO A 160 -20.14 62.65 -5.12
N SER A 161 -20.69 63.81 -4.78
CA SER A 161 -20.74 64.28 -3.40
C SER A 161 -21.70 63.37 -2.63
N PHE A 162 -21.27 62.15 -2.39
CA PHE A 162 -21.87 61.23 -1.45
C PHE A 162 -21.56 61.86 -0.10
N LYS A 163 -22.53 62.57 0.46
CA LYS A 163 -22.56 62.90 1.87
C LYS A 163 -23.27 61.73 2.55
N PRO A 164 -22.60 60.61 2.86
CA PRO A 164 -23.24 59.56 3.64
C PRO A 164 -23.71 60.18 4.94
N SER A 165 -24.91 59.81 5.39
CA SER A 165 -25.30 60.13 6.77
C SER A 165 -24.24 59.59 7.73
N LYS A 166 -24.06 60.22 8.90
CA LYS A 166 -23.08 59.78 9.91
C LYS A 166 -23.19 58.27 10.20
N ILE A 167 -24.41 57.74 10.17
CA ILE A 167 -24.73 56.31 10.34
C ILE A 167 -24.18 55.45 9.18
N ARG A 168 -24.38 55.85 7.91
CA ARG A 168 -23.82 55.11 6.77
C ARG A 168 -22.30 55.15 6.77
N LEU A 169 -21.70 56.29 7.11
CA LEU A 169 -20.24 56.42 7.21
C LEU A 169 -19.69 55.47 8.29
N PHE A 170 -20.37 55.35 9.43
CA PHE A 170 -20.03 54.41 10.49
C PHE A 170 -20.05 52.95 10.01
N PHE A 171 -21.14 52.50 9.36
CA PHE A 171 -21.23 51.14 8.82
C PHE A 171 -20.19 50.87 7.71
N ILE A 172 -19.94 51.84 6.82
CA ILE A 172 -18.90 51.72 5.78
C ILE A 172 -17.52 51.58 6.44
N THR A 173 -17.25 52.34 7.50
CA THR A 173 -15.98 52.26 8.23
C THR A 173 -15.82 50.90 8.90
N ILE A 174 -16.85 50.39 9.58
CA ILE A 174 -16.86 49.05 10.17
C ILE A 174 -16.62 47.98 9.10
N LEU A 175 -17.32 48.07 7.97
CA LEU A 175 -17.16 47.10 6.88
C LEU A 175 -15.75 47.16 6.28
N LEU A 176 -15.17 48.34 6.12
CA LEU A 176 -13.81 48.52 5.62
C LEU A 176 -12.77 47.96 6.59
N VAL A 177 -12.94 48.20 7.88
CA VAL A 177 -12.13 47.59 8.94
C VAL A 177 -12.25 46.06 8.92
N LEU A 178 -13.48 45.53 8.83
CA LEU A 178 -13.71 44.08 8.78
C LEU A 178 -13.07 43.44 7.54
N THR A 179 -13.24 44.05 6.37
CA THR A 179 -12.67 43.57 5.11
C THR A 179 -11.15 43.61 5.12
N ILE A 180 -10.52 44.65 5.66
CA ILE A 180 -9.06 44.71 5.86
C ILE A 180 -8.62 43.57 6.76
N ASN A 181 -9.27 43.37 7.92
CA ASN A 181 -8.91 42.32 8.86
C ASN A 181 -9.08 40.90 8.31
N LEU A 182 -9.98 40.70 7.33
CA LEU A 182 -10.23 39.41 6.69
C LEU A 182 -9.54 39.25 5.33
N SER A 183 -8.81 40.27 4.85
CA SER A 183 -8.19 40.28 3.52
C SER A 183 -7.08 39.21 3.33
N PHE A 184 -6.57 38.64 4.41
CA PHE A 184 -5.62 37.52 4.35
C PHE A 184 -6.28 36.17 3.98
N LEU A 185 -7.61 36.04 4.13
CA LEU A 185 -8.32 34.77 3.90
C LEU A 185 -8.37 34.34 2.42
N PRO A 186 -8.66 35.20 1.43
CA PRO A 186 -8.67 34.78 0.03
C PRO A 186 -7.36 34.14 -0.47
N PRO A 187 -6.16 34.74 -0.28
CA PRO A 187 -4.92 34.08 -0.67
C PRO A 187 -4.65 32.81 0.14
N LEU A 188 -5.11 32.72 1.40
CA LEU A 188 -5.00 31.51 2.21
C LEU A 188 -5.86 30.36 1.65
N LEU A 189 -7.10 30.66 1.24
CA LEU A 189 -8.01 29.70 0.60
C LEU A 189 -7.44 29.20 -0.73
N ILE A 190 -6.90 30.10 -1.55
CA ILE A 190 -6.22 29.73 -2.81
C ILE A 190 -5.03 28.80 -2.50
N SER A 191 -4.22 29.13 -1.49
CA SER A 191 -3.12 28.28 -1.05
C SER A 191 -3.62 26.89 -0.64
N GLY A 192 -4.68 26.80 0.16
CA GLY A 192 -5.29 25.53 0.59
C GLY A 192 -5.82 24.69 -0.58
N ILE A 193 -6.51 25.31 -1.55
CA ILE A 193 -7.03 24.62 -2.75
C ILE A 193 -5.87 24.06 -3.59
N LEU A 194 -4.83 24.87 -3.81
CA LEU A 194 -3.63 24.44 -4.54
C LEU A 194 -2.92 23.30 -3.80
N LEU A 195 -2.84 23.36 -2.47
CA LEU A 195 -2.25 22.30 -1.65
C LEU A 195 -3.02 20.97 -1.81
N ILE A 196 -4.34 20.99 -1.76
CA ILE A 196 -5.18 19.80 -2.00
C ILE A 196 -4.91 19.23 -3.40
N LYS A 197 -4.89 20.10 -4.42
CA LYS A 197 -4.56 19.70 -5.79
C LYS A 197 -3.15 19.10 -5.89
N SER A 198 -2.18 19.67 -5.18
CA SER A 198 -0.82 19.15 -5.09
C SER A 198 -0.79 17.74 -4.50
N GLY A 199 -1.53 17.51 -3.42
CA GLY A 199 -1.66 16.19 -2.79
C GLY A 199 -2.30 15.16 -3.72
N GLN A 200 -3.34 15.54 -4.47
CA GLN A 200 -3.96 14.68 -5.48
C GLN A 200 -2.99 14.32 -6.61
N LEU A 201 -2.23 15.30 -7.12
CA LEU A 201 -1.21 15.05 -8.15
C LEU A 201 -0.07 14.15 -7.63
N PHE A 202 0.32 14.29 -6.36
CA PHE A 202 1.31 13.41 -5.75
C PHE A 202 0.79 11.96 -5.65
N LYS A 203 -0.47 11.78 -5.23
CA LYS A 203 -1.12 10.47 -5.17
C LYS A 203 -1.22 9.80 -6.54
N ASN A 204 -1.40 10.58 -7.60
CA ASN A 204 -1.42 10.10 -8.98
C ASN A 204 -0.02 10.07 -9.63
N GLU A 205 1.04 10.05 -8.83
CA GLU A 205 2.44 9.92 -9.26
C GLU A 205 2.94 11.04 -10.21
N SER A 206 2.18 12.12 -10.35
CA SER A 206 2.53 13.28 -11.16
C SER A 206 3.43 14.25 -10.38
N VAL A 207 4.57 13.74 -9.90
CA VAL A 207 5.46 14.40 -8.91
C VAL A 207 5.92 15.78 -9.37
N LYS A 208 6.34 15.93 -10.64
CA LYS A 208 6.78 17.24 -11.19
C LYS A 208 5.66 18.28 -11.16
N GLN A 209 4.44 17.87 -11.50
CA GLN A 209 3.27 18.76 -11.46
C GLN A 209 2.87 19.08 -10.02
N SER A 210 2.91 18.09 -9.13
CA SER A 210 2.68 18.30 -7.70
C SER A 210 3.63 19.36 -7.14
N GLN A 211 4.94 19.25 -7.39
CA GLN A 211 5.92 20.25 -6.96
C GLN A 211 5.63 21.66 -7.50
N ALA A 212 5.27 21.79 -8.77
CA ALA A 212 4.93 23.09 -9.36
C ALA A 212 3.68 23.73 -8.71
N VAL A 213 2.68 22.90 -8.38
CA VAL A 213 1.46 23.34 -7.69
C VAL A 213 1.74 23.68 -6.22
N SER A 214 2.53 22.87 -5.51
CA SER A 214 2.98 23.15 -4.13
C SER A 214 3.75 24.47 -4.03
N LYS A 215 4.68 24.73 -4.96
CA LYS A 215 5.37 26.03 -5.04
C LYS A 215 4.41 27.21 -5.23
N SER A 216 3.34 27.00 -6.00
CA SER A 216 2.31 28.01 -6.19
C SER A 216 1.47 28.21 -4.92
N SER A 217 1.10 27.13 -4.22
CA SER A 217 0.45 27.19 -2.91
C SER A 217 1.29 27.99 -1.90
N THR A 218 2.59 27.74 -1.86
CA THR A 218 3.53 28.44 -0.98
C THR A 218 3.59 29.94 -1.28
N ARG A 219 3.59 30.35 -2.56
CA ARG A 219 3.55 31.78 -2.94
C ARG A 219 2.30 32.48 -2.40
N TYR A 220 1.12 31.87 -2.55
CA TYR A 220 -0.13 32.44 -2.02
C TYR A 220 -0.16 32.46 -0.49
N LEU A 221 0.40 31.44 0.17
CA LEU A 221 0.56 31.43 1.63
C LEU A 221 1.41 32.60 2.11
N GLN A 222 2.54 32.88 1.44
CA GLN A 222 3.42 34.01 1.81
C GLN A 222 2.70 35.36 1.68
N ILE A 223 1.88 35.54 0.63
CA ILE A 223 1.03 36.73 0.48
C ILE A 223 0.05 36.83 1.65
N SER A 224 -0.64 35.73 1.98
CA SER A 224 -1.56 35.69 3.11
C SER A 224 -0.88 36.04 4.44
N LYS A 225 0.29 35.44 4.72
CA LYS A 225 1.07 35.72 5.93
C LYS A 225 1.46 37.20 6.03
N LYS A 226 1.90 37.80 4.92
CA LYS A 226 2.29 39.22 4.89
C LYS A 226 1.11 40.15 5.16
N ILE A 227 -0.06 39.85 4.60
CA ILE A 227 -1.29 40.62 4.87
C ILE A 227 -1.71 40.42 6.34
N TYR A 228 -1.70 39.17 6.81
CA TYR A 228 -2.07 38.82 8.18
C TYR A 228 -1.17 39.49 9.23
N GLN A 229 0.14 39.60 8.98
CA GLN A 229 1.05 40.31 9.89
C GLN A 229 0.59 41.74 10.19
N SER A 230 0.04 42.43 9.19
CA SER A 230 -0.48 43.79 9.34
C SER A 230 -1.83 43.85 10.09
N THR A 231 -2.64 42.78 10.05
CA THR A 231 -3.97 42.73 10.69
C THR A 231 -3.96 42.03 12.04
N ARG A 232 -2.94 41.21 12.33
CA ARG A 232 -2.83 40.40 13.55
C ARG A 232 -2.92 41.22 14.85
N PRO A 233 -2.28 42.40 15.01
CA PRO A 233 -2.41 43.18 16.25
C PRO A 233 -3.87 43.54 16.56
N MET A 234 -4.66 43.85 15.54
CA MET A 234 -6.08 44.15 15.72
C MET A 234 -6.88 42.90 16.09
N LEU A 235 -6.60 41.77 15.47
CA LEU A 235 -7.23 40.49 15.85
C LEU A 235 -6.84 40.03 17.26
N LEU A 236 -5.62 40.32 17.71
CA LEU A 236 -5.17 40.05 19.08
C LEU A 236 -5.93 40.89 20.11
N LEU A 237 -6.18 42.17 19.81
CA LEU A 237 -6.96 43.06 20.68
C LEU A 237 -8.34 42.47 21.01
N PHE A 238 -8.95 41.75 20.06
CA PHE A 238 -10.26 41.09 20.23
C PHE A 238 -10.16 39.60 20.59
N ASN A 239 -8.96 39.08 20.92
CA ASN A 239 -8.71 37.66 21.19
C ASN A 239 -9.17 36.71 20.06
N MET A 240 -9.14 37.18 18.81
CA MET A 240 -9.55 36.45 17.60
C MET A 240 -8.37 35.93 16.77
N ALA A 241 -7.13 36.20 17.19
CA ALA A 241 -5.94 35.83 16.42
C ALA A 241 -5.61 34.33 16.42
N SER A 242 -6.06 33.58 17.44
CA SER A 242 -5.75 32.15 17.62
C SER A 242 -6.21 31.28 16.44
N PHE A 243 -7.43 31.49 15.95
CA PHE A 243 -7.97 30.72 14.83
C PHE A 243 -7.22 30.96 13.51
N PRO A 244 -6.97 32.22 13.07
CA PRO A 244 -6.10 32.51 11.95
C PRO A 244 -4.66 32.01 12.11
N ASP A 245 -4.07 32.15 13.31
CA ASP A 245 -2.71 31.67 13.61
C ASP A 245 -2.63 30.14 13.38
N ASP A 246 -3.59 29.38 13.91
CA ASP A 246 -3.65 27.92 13.75
C ASP A 246 -3.91 27.51 12.29
N LEU A 247 -4.77 28.23 11.57
CA LEU A 247 -5.11 27.92 10.18
C LEU A 247 -3.94 28.21 9.23
N ILE A 248 -3.23 29.33 9.42
CA ILE A 248 -2.00 29.64 8.69
C ILE A 248 -0.93 28.60 8.97
N GLN A 249 -0.75 28.21 10.24
CA GLN A 249 0.23 27.19 10.62
C GLN A 249 -0.13 25.83 10.01
N LEU A 250 -1.40 25.43 10.00
CA LEU A 250 -1.85 24.19 9.38
C LEU A 250 -1.49 24.14 7.89
N VAL A 251 -1.78 25.21 7.14
CA VAL A 251 -1.47 25.30 5.70
C VAL A 251 0.04 25.35 5.45
N GLU A 252 0.80 26.04 6.29
CA GLU A 252 2.25 26.10 6.22
C GLU A 252 2.89 24.74 6.41
N LYS A 253 2.57 24.05 7.51
CA LYS A 253 3.13 22.73 7.83
C LYS A 253 2.72 21.70 6.79
N SER A 254 1.50 21.79 6.27
CA SER A 254 1.05 20.89 5.20
C SER A 254 1.79 21.12 3.88
N ASN A 255 2.11 22.37 3.52
CA ASN A 255 2.96 22.66 2.36
C ASN A 255 4.35 22.03 2.51
N VAL A 256 4.97 22.18 3.69
CA VAL A 256 6.27 21.56 3.99
C VAL A 256 6.19 20.04 3.88
N VAL A 257 5.14 19.41 4.41
CA VAL A 257 4.95 17.94 4.30
C VAL A 257 4.86 17.51 2.84
N VAL A 258 4.05 18.19 2.01
CA VAL A 258 3.90 17.82 0.58
C VAL A 258 5.21 18.03 -0.18
N GLU A 259 5.90 19.14 0.02
CA GLU A 259 7.20 19.39 -0.60
C GLU A 259 8.23 18.33 -0.18
N GLN A 260 8.35 18.06 1.11
CA GLN A 260 9.30 17.08 1.63
C GLN A 260 8.94 15.66 1.18
N ALA A 261 7.66 15.29 1.14
CA ALA A 261 7.20 14.00 0.63
C ALA A 261 7.53 13.82 -0.86
N THR A 262 7.30 14.84 -1.70
CA THR A 262 7.65 14.78 -3.13
C THR A 262 9.15 14.65 -3.37
N ASN A 263 9.98 15.36 -2.60
CA ASN A 263 11.43 15.25 -2.65
C ASN A 263 11.91 13.87 -2.19
N THR A 264 11.37 13.38 -1.07
CA THR A 264 11.69 12.04 -0.53
C THR A 264 11.28 10.95 -1.52
N TYR A 265 10.12 11.06 -2.16
CA TYR A 265 9.69 10.13 -3.21
C TYR A 265 10.66 10.09 -4.39
N LYS A 266 11.10 11.26 -4.87
CA LYS A 266 12.07 11.36 -5.96
C LYS A 266 13.43 10.76 -5.58
N ASP A 267 13.94 11.11 -4.40
CA ASP A 267 15.21 10.59 -3.88
C ASP A 267 15.12 9.06 -3.71
N SER A 268 14.00 8.53 -3.19
CA SER A 268 13.74 7.09 -3.08
C SER A 268 13.64 6.39 -4.44
N ARG A 269 13.00 7.00 -5.44
CA ARG A 269 12.92 6.45 -6.80
C ARG A 269 14.30 6.29 -7.41
N GLN A 270 15.11 7.35 -7.32
CA GLN A 270 16.49 7.34 -7.78
C GLN A 270 17.35 6.33 -7.01
N ASN A 271 17.14 6.19 -5.70
CA ASN A 271 17.85 5.19 -4.91
C ASN A 271 17.52 3.77 -5.35
N LEU A 272 16.25 3.45 -5.64
CA LEU A 272 15.88 2.12 -6.16
C LEU A 272 16.57 1.82 -7.49
N GLU A 273 16.58 2.78 -8.41
CA GLU A 273 17.30 2.65 -9.69
C GLU A 273 18.80 2.42 -9.46
N LEU A 274 19.42 3.21 -8.58
CA LEU A 274 20.83 3.05 -8.27
C LEU A 274 21.11 1.71 -7.61
N ILE A 275 20.39 1.30 -6.56
CA ILE A 275 20.59 0.04 -5.83
C ILE A 275 20.74 -1.14 -6.79
N LEU A 276 19.91 -1.20 -7.82
CA LEU A 276 19.86 -2.32 -8.76
C LEU A 276 20.74 -2.14 -10.00
N LYS A 277 21.29 -0.94 -10.20
CA LYS A 277 22.24 -0.66 -11.28
C LYS A 277 23.50 -1.55 -11.13
N PRO A 278 23.86 -2.35 -12.16
CA PRO A 278 25.13 -3.07 -12.18
C PRO A 278 26.30 -2.11 -12.42
N ASN A 279 27.51 -2.50 -12.01
CA ASN A 279 28.77 -1.78 -12.29
C ASN A 279 28.73 -0.28 -11.94
N LYS A 280 28.24 0.07 -10.74
CA LYS A 280 28.18 1.47 -10.27
C LYS A 280 29.57 2.12 -10.25
N THR A 281 29.65 3.33 -10.76
CA THR A 281 30.84 4.19 -10.64
C THR A 281 31.03 4.68 -9.20
N VAL A 282 32.24 5.18 -8.88
CA VAL A 282 32.53 5.76 -7.54
C VAL A 282 31.57 6.91 -7.21
N ASN A 283 31.26 7.77 -8.19
CA ASN A 283 30.32 8.87 -8.01
C ASN A 283 28.90 8.38 -7.72
N GLU A 284 28.44 7.32 -8.38
CA GLU A 284 27.10 6.76 -8.16
C GLU A 284 26.97 6.07 -6.80
N LYS A 285 28.04 5.39 -6.34
CA LYS A 285 28.11 4.82 -4.99
C LYS A 285 28.06 5.91 -3.92
N GLN A 286 28.80 7.00 -4.14
CA GLN A 286 28.78 8.16 -3.25
C GLN A 286 27.40 8.82 -3.24
N GLN A 287 26.80 9.03 -4.41
CA GLN A 287 25.46 9.58 -4.55
C GLN A 287 24.40 8.72 -3.84
N LEU A 288 24.44 7.40 -4.00
CA LEU A 288 23.54 6.48 -3.30
C LEU A 288 23.71 6.58 -1.78
N THR A 289 24.96 6.58 -1.32
CA THR A 289 25.28 6.73 0.12
C THR A 289 24.71 8.03 0.68
N ASP A 290 24.98 9.17 0.02
CA ASP A 290 24.56 10.49 0.49
C ASP A 290 23.04 10.62 0.51
N SER A 291 22.38 10.10 -0.52
CA SER A 291 20.92 10.06 -0.61
C SER A 291 20.32 9.20 0.51
N LEU A 292 20.83 7.99 0.76
CA LEU A 292 20.38 7.13 1.84
C LEU A 292 20.62 7.74 3.23
N ASN A 293 21.75 8.42 3.45
CA ASN A 293 22.05 9.10 4.71
C ASN A 293 21.14 10.33 4.95
N LYS A 294 20.63 10.95 3.88
CA LYS A 294 19.73 12.09 3.95
C LYS A 294 18.28 11.67 4.26
N LEU A 295 17.84 10.49 3.82
CA LEU A 295 16.47 9.99 3.99
C LEU A 295 15.95 10.06 5.45
N PRO A 296 16.70 9.62 6.48
CA PRO A 296 16.22 9.69 7.86
C PRO A 296 15.84 11.10 8.31
N ASN A 297 16.63 12.11 7.91
CA ASN A 297 16.36 13.52 8.23
C ASN A 297 15.18 14.08 7.44
N GLN A 298 14.97 13.61 6.21
CA GLN A 298 13.80 13.98 5.41
C GLN A 298 12.51 13.43 6.02
N ILE A 299 12.54 12.17 6.46
CA ILE A 299 11.44 11.51 7.14
C ILE A 299 11.15 12.20 8.48
N GLU A 300 12.18 12.57 9.24
CA GLU A 300 12.00 13.29 10.51
C GLU A 300 11.29 14.63 10.32
N LYS A 301 11.69 15.41 9.31
CA LYS A 301 11.01 16.65 8.98
C LYS A 301 9.55 16.43 8.63
N ILE A 302 9.22 15.36 7.90
CA ILE A 302 7.81 15.00 7.62
C ILE A 302 7.08 14.73 8.94
N ASN A 303 7.69 13.96 9.84
CA ASN A 303 7.10 13.59 11.13
C ASN A 303 6.82 14.77 12.03
N GLU A 304 7.81 15.64 12.24
CA GLU A 304 7.65 16.86 13.06
C GLU A 304 6.48 17.72 12.58
N ASN A 305 6.38 17.93 11.26
CA ASN A 305 5.31 18.74 10.68
C ASN A 305 3.95 18.02 10.73
N LEU A 306 3.91 16.69 10.53
CA LEU A 306 2.70 15.89 10.70
C LEU A 306 2.17 15.90 12.14
N SER A 307 3.06 15.83 13.14
CA SER A 307 2.67 15.93 14.55
C SER A 307 2.05 17.30 14.87
N ILE A 308 2.61 18.39 14.33
CA ILE A 308 2.02 19.73 14.49
C ILE A 308 0.64 19.79 13.82
N ILE A 309 0.50 19.26 12.60
CA ILE A 309 -0.79 19.18 11.89
C ILE A 309 -1.81 18.41 12.75
N GLN A 310 -1.43 17.27 13.31
CA GLN A 310 -2.31 16.46 14.14
C GLN A 310 -2.81 17.19 15.39
N GLN A 311 -1.92 17.93 16.06
CA GLN A 311 -2.25 18.73 17.26
C GLN A 311 -3.18 19.90 16.92
N LYS A 312 -2.96 20.56 15.78
CA LYS A 312 -3.70 21.76 15.35
C LYS A 312 -5.01 21.45 14.64
N LEU A 313 -5.22 20.21 14.19
CA LEU A 313 -6.48 19.79 13.57
C LEU A 313 -7.63 19.84 14.60
N PRO A 314 -8.77 20.48 14.29
CA PRO A 314 -9.90 20.55 15.21
C PRO A 314 -10.54 19.18 15.41
N ALA A 315 -11.15 18.96 16.58
CA ALA A 315 -11.78 17.69 16.97
C ALA A 315 -13.19 17.52 16.34
N VAL A 316 -13.27 17.64 15.01
CA VAL A 316 -14.52 17.47 14.24
C VAL A 316 -14.60 16.03 13.74
N SER A 317 -15.79 15.42 13.79
CA SER A 317 -16.02 14.03 13.35
C SER A 317 -15.50 13.74 11.93
N LYS A 318 -15.66 14.69 11.00
CA LYS A 318 -15.16 14.61 9.61
C LYS A 318 -13.63 14.55 9.50
N LEU A 319 -12.88 14.98 10.52
CA LEU A 319 -11.41 15.00 10.54
C LEU A 319 -10.81 13.87 11.37
N LYS A 320 -11.63 13.05 12.05
CA LYS A 320 -11.16 11.91 12.85
C LYS A 320 -10.33 10.94 12.01
N GLN A 321 -10.81 10.62 10.80
CA GLN A 321 -10.11 9.74 9.87
C GLN A 321 -8.74 10.30 9.45
N ILE A 322 -8.63 11.62 9.28
CA ILE A 322 -7.35 12.26 8.92
C ILE A 322 -6.37 12.16 10.10
N LYS A 323 -6.84 12.40 11.34
CA LYS A 323 -6.00 12.23 12.53
C LYS A 323 -5.49 10.79 12.68
N GLU A 324 -6.35 9.80 12.41
CA GLU A 324 -5.99 8.38 12.42
C GLU A 324 -4.96 8.04 11.32
N GLN A 325 -5.14 8.55 10.11
CA GLN A 325 -4.16 8.39 9.01
C GLN A 325 -2.82 9.05 9.33
N ILE A 326 -2.81 10.21 9.98
CA ILE A 326 -1.58 10.87 10.42
C ILE A 326 -0.89 10.02 11.50
N SER A 327 -1.62 9.51 12.50
CA SER A 327 -1.06 8.60 13.51
C SER A 327 -0.40 7.38 12.86
N GLN A 328 -1.09 6.75 11.91
CA GLN A 328 -0.57 5.59 11.17
C GLN A 328 0.69 5.96 10.38
N THR A 329 0.68 7.11 9.71
CA THR A 329 1.83 7.59 8.94
C THR A 329 3.04 7.84 9.84
N LEU A 330 2.84 8.46 11.01
CA LEU A 330 3.89 8.72 12.00
C LEU A 330 4.49 7.42 12.56
N GLN A 331 3.68 6.39 12.76
CA GLN A 331 4.17 5.07 13.20
C GLN A 331 5.00 4.39 12.11
N ILE A 332 4.48 4.37 10.87
CA ILE A 332 5.17 3.78 9.72
C ILE A 332 6.51 4.49 9.47
N SER A 333 6.51 5.82 9.47
CA SER A 333 7.71 6.60 9.19
C SER A 333 8.78 6.45 10.26
N ALA A 334 8.41 6.31 11.54
CA ALA A 334 9.35 6.03 12.63
C ALA A 334 10.10 4.71 12.40
N GLN A 335 9.41 3.67 11.93
CA GLN A 335 10.03 2.39 11.56
C GLN A 335 10.87 2.52 10.29
N VAL A 336 10.35 3.17 9.23
CA VAL A 336 11.06 3.32 7.95
C VAL A 336 12.34 4.14 8.09
N LYS A 337 12.40 5.10 9.03
CA LYS A 337 13.58 5.94 9.29
C LYS A 337 14.83 5.13 9.63
N THR A 338 14.70 3.93 10.20
CA THR A 338 15.84 3.09 10.61
C THR A 338 16.40 2.24 9.47
N ILE A 339 15.67 2.11 8.36
CA ILE A 339 16.03 1.22 7.23
C ILE A 339 17.24 1.72 6.43
N PRO A 340 17.38 3.01 6.03
CA PRO A 340 18.46 3.44 5.15
C PRO A 340 19.88 3.14 5.67
N PRO A 341 20.22 3.38 6.96
CA PRO A 341 21.51 2.99 7.51
C PRO A 341 21.77 1.48 7.46
N LEU A 342 20.72 0.66 7.66
CA LEU A 342 20.80 -0.80 7.56
C LEU A 342 21.09 -1.24 6.13
N LEU A 343 20.40 -0.64 5.15
CA LEU A 343 20.61 -0.94 3.73
C LEU A 343 22.08 -0.72 3.32
N ILE A 344 22.72 0.37 3.78
CA ILE A 344 24.14 0.62 3.48
C ILE A 344 25.03 -0.52 4.00
N LYS A 345 24.77 -1.02 5.21
CA LYS A 345 25.53 -2.14 5.82
C LYS A 345 25.25 -3.48 5.16
N ILE A 346 24.00 -3.72 4.74
CA ILE A 346 23.59 -4.92 4.02
C ILE A 346 24.22 -4.93 2.62
N MET A 347 24.25 -3.79 1.94
CA MET A 347 24.89 -3.65 0.63
C MET A 347 26.44 -3.61 0.69
N ALA A 348 27.03 -3.99 1.82
CA ALA A 348 28.46 -4.23 1.98
C ALA A 348 29.37 -3.05 1.58
N LYS A 349 29.06 -1.81 2.02
CA LYS A 349 29.94 -0.66 1.77
C LYS A 349 31.38 -0.95 2.21
N ASN A 350 32.35 -0.76 1.31
CA ASN A 350 33.77 -1.06 1.52
C ASN A 350 34.11 -2.53 1.84
N SER A 351 33.21 -3.48 1.57
CA SER A 351 33.44 -4.91 1.82
C SER A 351 32.72 -5.78 0.78
N GLU A 352 32.76 -7.10 0.97
CA GLU A 352 31.95 -8.06 0.22
C GLU A 352 31.15 -8.90 1.22
N LYS A 353 29.85 -9.09 0.97
CA LYS A 353 28.95 -9.93 1.78
C LYS A 353 28.09 -10.81 0.87
N LYS A 354 27.90 -12.06 1.28
CA LYS A 354 27.06 -13.04 0.59
C LYS A 354 25.83 -13.34 1.44
N TYR A 355 24.66 -13.33 0.83
CA TYR A 355 23.41 -13.64 1.50
C TYR A 355 22.73 -14.82 0.85
N LEU A 356 22.19 -15.70 1.69
CA LEU A 356 21.35 -16.81 1.26
C LEU A 356 19.89 -16.35 1.18
N LEU A 357 19.22 -16.67 0.08
CA LEU A 357 17.81 -16.36 -0.15
C LEU A 357 17.02 -17.65 -0.21
N PHE A 358 16.02 -17.84 0.62
CA PHE A 358 15.11 -18.99 0.55
C PHE A 358 13.77 -18.56 -0.05
N PHE A 359 13.25 -19.38 -0.95
CA PHE A 359 11.91 -19.20 -1.52
C PHE A 359 11.03 -20.35 -1.03
N ALA A 360 10.20 -20.05 -0.03
CA ALA A 360 9.40 -21.03 0.69
C ALA A 360 7.94 -21.02 0.24
N ASN A 361 7.41 -22.20 -0.11
CA ASN A 361 5.99 -22.37 -0.36
C ASN A 361 5.23 -22.51 0.96
N ASN A 362 4.67 -21.40 1.45
CA ASN A 362 3.87 -21.39 2.67
C ASN A 362 2.46 -22.00 2.52
N MET A 363 2.09 -22.48 1.33
CA MET A 363 0.91 -23.35 1.18
C MET A 363 1.20 -24.78 1.65
N GLU A 364 2.47 -25.14 1.78
CA GLU A 364 2.97 -26.37 2.38
C GLU A 364 3.66 -25.96 3.68
N LEU A 365 2.88 -25.41 4.60
CA LEU A 365 3.41 -24.69 5.77
C LEU A 365 4.32 -25.59 6.60
N ARG A 366 5.43 -25.01 7.07
CA ARG A 366 6.36 -25.59 8.04
C ARG A 366 6.56 -24.57 9.17
N PRO A 367 7.03 -24.99 10.36
CA PRO A 367 7.32 -24.06 11.46
C PRO A 367 8.14 -22.84 11.03
N GLY A 368 9.11 -23.04 10.14
CA GLY A 368 10.04 -22.02 9.63
C GLY A 368 9.58 -21.23 8.42
N GLY A 369 8.34 -21.40 7.93
CA GLY A 369 7.78 -20.57 6.84
C GLY A 369 7.23 -21.32 5.64
N GLY A 370 7.51 -22.61 5.48
CA GLY A 370 7.03 -23.43 4.36
C GLY A 370 8.09 -24.36 3.79
N PHE A 371 7.71 -25.13 2.77
CA PHE A 371 8.62 -25.98 2.00
C PHE A 371 9.59 -25.13 1.16
N ILE A 372 10.90 -25.33 1.28
CA ILE A 372 11.90 -24.58 0.51
C ILE A 372 11.98 -25.21 -0.88
N GLY A 373 11.42 -24.55 -1.90
CA GLY A 373 11.46 -25.06 -3.28
C GLY A 373 12.65 -24.56 -4.08
N SER A 374 13.25 -23.44 -3.68
CA SER A 374 14.43 -22.88 -4.33
C SER A 374 15.24 -22.08 -3.31
N PHE A 375 16.54 -21.97 -3.53
CA PHE A 375 17.42 -21.09 -2.78
C PHE A 375 18.32 -20.28 -3.72
N GLY A 376 18.81 -19.13 -3.26
CA GLY A 376 19.67 -18.27 -4.05
C GLY A 376 20.82 -17.68 -3.25
N ILE A 377 21.84 -17.24 -3.95
CA ILE A 377 23.03 -16.62 -3.39
C ILE A 377 23.13 -15.23 -4.00
N MET A 378 23.04 -14.21 -3.16
CA MET A 378 23.15 -12.82 -3.54
C MET A 378 24.45 -12.25 -2.99
N THR A 379 25.32 -11.75 -3.87
CA THR A 379 26.62 -11.18 -3.48
C THR A 379 26.60 -9.67 -3.65
N TRP A 380 26.82 -8.96 -2.54
CA TRP A 380 27.02 -7.52 -2.52
C TRP A 380 28.49 -7.20 -2.33
N LYS A 381 29.00 -6.29 -3.16
CA LYS A 381 30.35 -5.75 -3.05
C LYS A 381 30.31 -4.25 -3.20
N ASP A 382 30.68 -3.53 -2.15
CA ASP A 382 30.79 -2.08 -2.13
C ASP A 382 29.58 -1.38 -2.82
N LEU A 383 28.40 -1.56 -2.23
CA LEU A 383 27.12 -1.00 -2.68
C LEU A 383 26.61 -1.50 -4.04
N THR A 384 27.22 -2.55 -4.59
CA THR A 384 26.85 -3.13 -5.89
C THR A 384 26.50 -4.60 -5.74
N MET A 385 25.32 -4.99 -6.21
CA MET A 385 24.98 -6.40 -6.38
C MET A 385 25.79 -6.94 -7.57
N THR A 386 26.73 -7.83 -7.28
CA THR A 386 27.67 -8.38 -8.27
C THR A 386 27.21 -9.71 -8.84
N ASP A 387 26.44 -10.48 -8.07
CA ASP A 387 25.94 -11.78 -8.49
C ASP A 387 24.60 -12.08 -7.79
N LEU A 388 23.70 -12.74 -8.52
CA LEU A 388 22.47 -13.32 -8.02
C LEU A 388 22.19 -14.63 -8.75
N LYS A 389 22.49 -15.74 -8.08
CA LYS A 389 22.21 -17.09 -8.58
C LYS A 389 21.06 -17.68 -7.78
N ILE A 390 20.17 -18.39 -8.46
CA ILE A 390 19.03 -19.05 -7.83
C ILE A 390 18.98 -20.46 -8.41
N TYR A 391 18.92 -21.43 -7.52
CA TYR A 391 19.00 -22.87 -7.73
C TYR A 391 17.70 -23.53 -7.32
N ASP A 392 17.37 -24.65 -7.96
CA ASP A 392 16.35 -25.54 -7.44
C ASP A 392 16.91 -26.26 -6.20
N VAL A 393 16.08 -26.49 -5.18
CA VAL A 393 16.52 -27.20 -3.97
C VAL A 393 16.97 -28.63 -4.28
N TYR A 394 16.35 -29.28 -5.28
CA TYR A 394 16.68 -30.65 -5.65
C TYR A 394 18.06 -30.78 -6.29
N ASP A 395 18.61 -29.70 -6.87
CA ASP A 395 19.97 -29.67 -7.40
C ASP A 395 21.00 -29.86 -6.28
N ALA A 396 20.72 -29.31 -5.09
CA ALA A 396 21.56 -29.46 -3.91
C ALA A 396 21.27 -30.77 -3.16
N ASP A 397 19.99 -31.05 -2.86
CA ASP A 397 19.58 -32.27 -2.13
C ASP A 397 20.12 -33.56 -2.78
N GLY A 398 20.17 -33.61 -4.13
CA GLY A 398 20.68 -34.76 -4.88
C GLY A 398 22.19 -35.01 -4.74
N GLN A 399 22.95 -34.05 -4.18
CA GLN A 399 24.38 -34.18 -3.92
C GLN A 399 24.69 -34.60 -2.47
N LEU A 400 23.69 -34.70 -1.60
CA LEU A 400 23.89 -35.13 -0.22
C LEU A 400 24.30 -36.61 -0.19
N THR A 401 25.53 -36.88 0.25
CA THR A 401 26.08 -38.24 0.33
C THR A 401 25.91 -38.90 1.70
N ALA A 402 25.69 -38.11 2.75
CA ALA A 402 25.55 -38.59 4.12
C ALA A 402 24.08 -38.63 4.57
N HIS A 403 23.71 -39.67 5.33
CA HIS A 403 22.41 -39.71 5.98
C HIS A 403 22.36 -38.71 7.14
N VAL A 404 21.30 -37.90 7.15
CA VAL A 404 20.97 -36.99 8.25
C VAL A 404 19.58 -37.34 8.74
N ASP A 405 19.47 -37.55 10.05
CA ASP A 405 18.22 -37.89 10.71
C ASP A 405 17.24 -36.70 10.71
N PRO A 406 16.00 -36.88 10.20
CA PRO A 406 15.00 -35.82 10.26
C PRO A 406 14.40 -35.66 11.66
N PRO A 407 13.83 -34.48 11.96
CA PRO A 407 12.99 -34.30 13.14
C PRO A 407 11.92 -35.39 13.24
N GLU A 408 11.65 -35.88 14.47
CA GLU A 408 10.71 -36.98 14.71
C GLU A 408 9.36 -36.82 14.00
N PRO A 409 8.70 -35.63 13.98
CA PRO A 409 7.43 -35.47 13.26
C PRO A 409 7.57 -35.70 11.75
N ILE A 410 8.67 -35.24 11.14
CA ILE A 410 8.95 -35.51 9.71
C ILE A 410 9.16 -37.02 9.51
N ARG A 411 10.00 -37.65 10.32
CA ARG A 411 10.28 -39.09 10.19
C ARG A 411 9.01 -39.93 10.33
N LYS A 412 8.21 -39.65 11.36
CA LYS A 412 7.01 -40.42 11.73
C LYS A 412 5.85 -40.21 10.76
N TYR A 413 5.56 -38.96 10.41
CA TYR A 413 4.33 -38.61 9.68
C TYR A 413 4.53 -38.46 8.17
N LEU A 414 5.66 -37.90 7.72
CA LEU A 414 6.01 -37.85 6.30
C LEU A 414 6.66 -39.14 5.79
N LYS A 415 7.03 -40.06 6.70
CA LYS A 415 7.74 -41.30 6.40
C LYS A 415 9.02 -41.05 5.58
N GLN A 416 9.66 -39.91 5.82
CA GLN A 416 10.93 -39.56 5.20
C GLN A 416 12.05 -40.03 6.13
N PRO A 417 12.84 -41.05 5.75
CA PRO A 417 13.94 -41.52 6.59
C PRO A 417 15.14 -40.56 6.53
N HIS A 418 15.33 -39.85 5.42
CA HIS A 418 16.43 -38.91 5.22
C HIS A 418 15.94 -37.46 5.31
N TRP A 419 16.72 -36.59 5.95
CA TRP A 419 16.47 -35.15 6.00
C TRP A 419 17.28 -34.41 4.93
N PHE A 420 16.70 -33.32 4.42
CA PHE A 420 17.21 -32.56 3.29
C PHE A 420 16.94 -31.07 3.47
N LEU A 421 17.62 -30.22 2.69
CA LEU A 421 17.46 -28.77 2.74
C LEU A 421 16.00 -28.33 2.53
N ARG A 422 15.27 -28.99 1.62
CA ARG A 422 13.86 -28.65 1.30
C ARG A 422 12.88 -28.67 2.48
N ASP A 423 13.13 -29.55 3.45
CA ASP A 423 12.33 -29.72 4.67
C ASP A 423 13.08 -29.27 5.94
N SER A 424 14.19 -28.52 5.78
CA SER A 424 15.03 -28.06 6.89
C SER A 424 14.44 -26.91 7.70
N ALA A 425 13.47 -26.16 7.14
CA ALA A 425 12.76 -25.06 7.79
C ALA A 425 11.72 -25.55 8.83
N PHE A 426 12.13 -26.44 9.72
CA PHE A 426 11.26 -27.12 10.69
C PHE A 426 11.35 -26.56 12.13
N SER A 427 12.19 -25.55 12.36
CA SER A 427 12.18 -24.77 13.60
C SER A 427 11.27 -23.53 13.45
N PRO A 428 10.53 -23.11 14.49
CA PRO A 428 9.85 -21.83 14.48
C PRO A 428 10.81 -20.63 14.63
N ASP A 429 12.08 -20.88 14.93
CA ASP A 429 13.13 -19.85 15.01
C ASP A 429 13.96 -19.84 13.72
N PHE A 430 13.91 -18.74 12.97
CA PHE A 430 14.62 -18.62 11.70
C PHE A 430 16.14 -18.63 11.85
N SER A 431 16.70 -18.19 12.98
CA SER A 431 18.14 -18.28 13.21
C SER A 431 18.60 -19.73 13.28
N VAL A 432 17.78 -20.61 13.86
CA VAL A 432 18.02 -22.07 13.88
C VAL A 432 17.90 -22.65 12.47
N ASN A 433 16.86 -22.29 11.72
CA ASN A 433 16.68 -22.74 10.33
C ASN A 433 17.87 -22.33 9.44
N TYR A 434 18.39 -21.11 9.61
CA TYR A 434 19.57 -20.64 8.89
C TYR A 434 20.80 -21.51 9.16
N GLN A 435 21.08 -21.86 10.42
CA GLN A 435 22.23 -22.70 10.76
C GLN A 435 22.08 -24.12 10.18
N ILE A 436 20.88 -24.69 10.25
CA ILE A 436 20.59 -26.01 9.65
C ILE A 436 20.78 -25.96 8.12
N ALA A 437 20.28 -24.92 7.46
CA ALA A 437 20.42 -24.77 6.02
C ALA A 437 21.88 -24.57 5.59
N LYS A 438 22.69 -23.82 6.35
CA LYS A 438 24.15 -23.74 6.13
C LYS A 438 24.80 -25.11 6.19
N PHE A 439 24.45 -25.91 7.19
CA PHE A 439 24.96 -27.27 7.34
C PHE A 439 24.63 -28.13 6.10
N PHE A 440 23.38 -28.11 5.63
CA PHE A 440 23.00 -28.84 4.41
C PHE A 440 23.76 -28.36 3.18
N LEU A 441 23.79 -27.05 2.92
CA LEU A 441 24.47 -26.49 1.76
C LEU A 441 25.98 -26.74 1.75
N GLU A 442 26.62 -26.79 2.93
CA GLU A 442 28.02 -27.16 3.05
C GLU A 442 28.23 -28.64 2.69
N LYS A 443 27.34 -29.53 3.15
CA LYS A 443 27.45 -30.98 2.90
C LYS A 443 27.02 -31.41 1.49
N GLU A 444 26.07 -30.70 0.90
CA GLU A 444 25.52 -30.97 -0.43
C GLU A 444 26.44 -30.42 -1.52
N VAL A 445 26.80 -29.14 -1.44
CA VAL A 445 27.43 -28.42 -2.57
C VAL A 445 28.67 -27.61 -2.15
N GLY A 446 29.16 -27.79 -0.93
CA GLY A 446 30.37 -27.12 -0.44
C GLY A 446 30.21 -25.61 -0.24
N LEU A 447 28.98 -25.10 -0.24
CA LEU A 447 28.71 -23.67 -0.09
C LEU A 447 28.77 -23.27 1.39
N LYS A 448 29.62 -22.29 1.68
CA LYS A 448 29.87 -21.73 3.01
C LYS A 448 30.08 -20.22 2.93
N ASP A 449 30.32 -19.57 4.07
CA ASP A 449 30.66 -18.14 4.17
C ASP A 449 29.53 -17.17 3.78
N PHE A 450 28.36 -17.33 4.42
CA PHE A 450 27.24 -16.40 4.31
C PHE A 450 27.27 -15.37 5.45
N SER A 451 26.91 -14.12 5.18
CA SER A 451 26.78 -13.04 6.16
C SER A 451 25.37 -12.94 6.76
N GLY A 452 24.47 -13.84 6.37
CA GLY A 452 23.06 -13.86 6.75
C GLY A 452 22.18 -14.52 5.70
N ALA A 453 20.88 -14.55 5.97
CA ALA A 453 19.88 -15.08 5.06
C ALA A 453 18.55 -14.30 5.12
N PHE A 454 17.79 -14.42 4.04
CA PHE A 454 16.41 -13.97 3.94
C PHE A 454 15.55 -15.16 3.53
N LEU A 455 14.35 -15.27 4.09
CA LEU A 455 13.32 -16.18 3.59
C LEU A 455 12.16 -15.37 3.04
N PHE A 456 11.71 -15.72 1.85
CA PHE A 456 10.56 -15.13 1.16
C PHE A 456 9.52 -16.22 0.95
N THR A 457 8.32 -16.02 1.48
CA THR A 457 7.21 -16.93 1.19
C THR A 457 6.56 -16.63 -0.15
N THR A 458 5.77 -17.57 -0.68
CA THR A 458 4.89 -17.30 -1.84
C THR A 458 4.00 -16.07 -1.59
N THR A 459 3.47 -15.90 -0.38
CA THR A 459 2.69 -14.71 -0.02
C THR A 459 3.53 -13.43 -0.07
N ALA A 460 4.80 -13.44 0.35
CA ALA A 460 5.69 -12.28 0.24
C ALA A 460 5.86 -11.84 -1.21
N ILE A 461 6.11 -12.77 -2.12
CA ILE A 461 6.26 -12.46 -3.55
C ILE A 461 4.96 -11.85 -4.09
N LYS A 462 3.79 -12.40 -3.73
CA LYS A 462 2.48 -11.82 -4.07
C LYS A 462 2.31 -10.38 -3.57
N GLN A 463 2.76 -10.09 -2.35
CA GLN A 463 2.70 -8.73 -1.79
C GLN A 463 3.64 -7.78 -2.51
N LEU A 464 4.90 -8.18 -2.75
CA LEU A 464 5.86 -7.36 -3.48
C LEU A 464 5.39 -7.05 -4.91
N LEU A 465 4.67 -7.97 -5.56
CA LEU A 465 4.04 -7.73 -6.87
C LEU A 465 3.01 -6.59 -6.86
N SER A 466 2.46 -6.18 -5.72
CA SER A 466 1.54 -5.03 -5.68
C SER A 466 2.22 -3.69 -5.98
N ALA A 467 3.55 -3.65 -5.97
CA ALA A 467 4.31 -2.49 -6.39
C ALA A 467 4.40 -2.35 -7.92
N TYR A 468 4.06 -3.40 -8.67
CA TYR A 468 4.14 -3.46 -10.12
C TYR A 468 2.73 -3.52 -10.71
N GLU A 469 2.51 -2.90 -11.87
CA GLU A 469 1.24 -3.08 -12.60
C GLU A 469 1.15 -4.50 -13.18
N LYS A 470 2.23 -4.92 -13.83
CA LYS A 470 2.41 -6.25 -14.42
C LYS A 470 3.89 -6.54 -14.57
N ILE A 471 4.23 -7.82 -14.63
CA ILE A 471 5.58 -8.29 -14.96
C ILE A 471 5.48 -9.28 -16.12
N ASN A 472 6.29 -9.05 -17.16
CA ASN A 472 6.29 -9.92 -18.32
C ASN A 472 7.39 -10.99 -18.19
N LEU A 473 7.00 -12.24 -17.98
CA LEU A 473 7.91 -13.38 -17.96
C LEU A 473 8.06 -13.96 -19.36
N VAL A 474 9.02 -13.43 -20.11
CA VAL A 474 9.29 -13.83 -21.50
C VAL A 474 9.58 -15.33 -21.62
N ASP A 475 10.40 -15.89 -20.72
CA ASP A 475 10.75 -17.32 -20.70
C ASP A 475 9.53 -18.25 -20.56
N PHE A 476 8.43 -17.74 -20.00
CA PHE A 476 7.19 -18.49 -19.78
C PHE A 476 6.06 -18.05 -20.71
N ASN A 477 6.25 -16.97 -21.48
CA ASN A 477 5.19 -16.29 -22.23
C ASN A 477 3.98 -15.93 -21.33
N GLU A 478 4.26 -15.42 -20.12
CA GLU A 478 3.24 -15.14 -19.10
C GLU A 478 3.29 -13.69 -18.61
N ILE A 479 2.11 -13.10 -18.42
CA ILE A 479 1.96 -11.81 -17.73
C ILE A 479 1.59 -12.06 -16.28
N VAL A 480 2.48 -11.77 -15.34
CA VAL A 480 2.25 -12.00 -13.91
C VAL A 480 1.78 -10.71 -13.23
N THR A 481 0.73 -10.84 -12.43
CA THR A 481 0.20 -9.79 -11.55
C THR A 481 -0.02 -10.36 -10.15
N LYS A 482 -0.20 -9.51 -9.15
CA LYS A 482 -0.54 -9.96 -7.78
C LYS A 482 -1.79 -10.87 -7.73
N ASP A 483 -2.72 -10.72 -8.68
CA ASP A 483 -4.02 -11.41 -8.66
C ASP A 483 -3.94 -12.79 -9.31
N ASN A 484 -3.10 -12.95 -10.35
CA ASN A 484 -2.95 -14.22 -11.06
C ASN A 484 -1.72 -15.04 -10.62
N PHE A 485 -0.78 -14.42 -9.90
CA PHE A 485 0.51 -15.02 -9.54
C PHE A 485 0.35 -16.39 -8.89
N TYR A 486 -0.58 -16.52 -7.95
CA TYR A 486 -0.79 -17.78 -7.22
C TYR A 486 -1.12 -18.94 -8.17
N LEU A 487 -2.12 -18.75 -9.03
CA LEU A 487 -2.57 -19.79 -9.97
C LEU A 487 -1.45 -20.17 -10.95
N LYS A 488 -0.67 -19.20 -11.41
CA LYS A 488 0.46 -19.44 -12.31
C LYS A 488 1.61 -20.15 -11.62
N ALA A 489 2.02 -19.69 -10.45
CA ALA A 489 3.06 -20.33 -9.65
C ALA A 489 2.70 -21.79 -9.36
N GLN A 490 1.44 -22.05 -9.03
CA GLN A 490 0.92 -23.40 -8.82
C GLN A 490 0.99 -24.25 -10.09
N TYR A 491 0.46 -23.74 -11.21
CA TYR A 491 0.47 -24.46 -12.48
C TYR A 491 1.88 -24.84 -12.93
N TYR A 492 2.84 -23.91 -12.86
CA TYR A 492 4.23 -24.17 -13.28
C TYR A 492 5.03 -24.99 -12.27
N ALA A 493 4.64 -25.05 -11.00
CA ALA A 493 5.21 -25.96 -10.03
C ALA A 493 4.79 -27.42 -10.27
N GLU A 494 3.58 -27.65 -10.81
CA GLU A 494 3.05 -28.99 -11.08
C GLU A 494 3.33 -29.48 -12.51
N LYS A 495 3.33 -28.58 -13.50
CA LYS A 495 3.40 -28.96 -14.92
C LYS A 495 4.77 -29.54 -15.29
N GLY A 496 4.81 -30.85 -15.47
CA GLY A 496 5.99 -31.56 -15.99
C GLY A 496 7.16 -31.54 -15.01
N PHE A 497 6.85 -31.60 -13.70
CA PHE A 497 7.82 -31.84 -12.62
C PHE A 497 8.26 -33.31 -12.63
N PHE A 498 9.56 -33.53 -12.75
CA PHE A 498 10.21 -34.83 -12.57
C PHE A 498 11.53 -34.61 -11.80
N PRO A 499 11.81 -35.35 -10.71
CA PRO A 499 13.07 -35.23 -9.97
C PRO A 499 14.28 -35.44 -10.89
N GLY A 500 15.24 -34.49 -10.89
CA GLY A 500 16.46 -34.55 -11.71
C GLY A 500 16.41 -33.87 -13.08
N SER A 501 15.34 -33.12 -13.40
CA SER A 501 15.31 -32.27 -14.61
C SER A 501 16.16 -31.01 -14.42
N THR A 502 17.45 -31.10 -14.74
CA THR A 502 18.49 -30.06 -14.53
C THR A 502 18.35 -28.79 -15.40
N GLN A 503 17.33 -28.69 -16.26
CA GLN A 503 17.25 -27.61 -17.27
C GLN A 503 16.15 -26.57 -17.04
N LYS A 504 15.24 -26.74 -16.08
CA LYS A 504 14.11 -25.82 -15.93
C LYS A 504 14.36 -24.78 -14.85
N LYS A 505 14.57 -23.52 -15.26
CA LYS A 505 14.44 -22.36 -14.36
C LYS A 505 13.09 -22.46 -13.65
N THR A 506 13.06 -22.49 -12.32
CA THR A 506 11.76 -22.48 -11.61
C THR A 506 11.05 -21.16 -11.90
N PHE A 507 9.74 -21.22 -12.14
CA PHE A 507 8.91 -20.05 -12.45
C PHE A 507 9.10 -18.91 -11.43
N LEU A 508 9.19 -19.28 -10.14
CA LEU A 508 9.42 -18.33 -9.05
C LEU A 508 10.79 -17.65 -9.14
N SER A 509 11.83 -18.38 -9.56
CA SER A 509 13.17 -17.83 -9.75
C SER A 509 13.25 -16.87 -10.94
N ALA A 510 12.56 -17.20 -12.04
CA ALA A 510 12.45 -16.30 -13.18
C ALA A 510 11.70 -15.02 -12.80
N LEU A 511 10.61 -15.15 -12.03
CA LEU A 511 9.84 -14.02 -11.52
C LEU A 511 10.67 -13.13 -10.60
N ALA A 512 11.38 -13.70 -9.63
CA ALA A 512 12.22 -12.92 -8.72
C ALA A 512 13.31 -12.14 -9.48
N ARG A 513 13.95 -12.76 -10.47
CA ARG A 513 14.94 -12.09 -11.34
C ARG A 513 14.29 -10.98 -12.17
N GLN A 514 13.13 -11.22 -12.77
CA GLN A 514 12.42 -10.21 -13.55
C GLN A 514 11.97 -9.04 -12.69
N MET A 515 11.45 -9.29 -11.49
CA MET A 515 11.10 -8.26 -10.51
C MET A 515 12.30 -7.35 -10.20
N LEU A 516 13.47 -7.94 -9.97
CA LEU A 516 14.68 -7.16 -9.70
C LEU A 516 15.14 -6.38 -10.94
N SER A 517 14.99 -6.95 -12.15
CA SER A 517 15.35 -6.27 -13.40
C SER A 517 14.40 -5.11 -13.76
N GLU A 518 13.11 -5.20 -13.37
CA GLU A 518 12.08 -4.20 -13.66
C GLU A 518 11.75 -3.31 -12.45
N ALA A 519 12.60 -3.28 -11.42
CA ALA A 519 12.31 -2.53 -10.20
C ALA A 519 12.22 -1.00 -10.39
N ASP A 520 12.80 -0.49 -11.48
CA ASP A 520 12.62 0.88 -11.96
C ASP A 520 11.16 1.16 -12.41
N GLN A 521 10.34 0.12 -12.59
CA GLN A 521 8.90 0.21 -12.85
C GLN A 521 8.08 0.15 -11.56
N ALA A 522 8.62 -0.35 -10.45
CA ALA A 522 7.88 -0.52 -9.19
C ALA A 522 7.54 0.81 -8.51
N ASN A 523 6.32 1.06 -8.04
CA ASN A 523 6.05 2.25 -7.24
C ASN A 523 6.83 2.19 -5.89
N PRO A 524 7.71 3.16 -5.56
CA PRO A 524 8.55 3.10 -4.36
C PRO A 524 7.76 3.05 -3.04
N ILE A 525 6.64 3.76 -2.95
CA ILE A 525 5.80 3.78 -1.74
C ILE A 525 5.11 2.43 -1.59
N ASN A 526 4.53 1.90 -2.68
CA ASN A 526 3.87 0.60 -2.66
C ASN A 526 4.86 -0.53 -2.38
N LEU A 527 6.08 -0.47 -2.92
CA LEU A 527 7.15 -1.42 -2.64
C LEU A 527 7.57 -1.37 -1.17
N LEU A 528 7.76 -0.17 -0.62
CA LEU A 528 8.11 0.00 0.79
C LEU A 528 7.01 -0.53 1.72
N LEU A 529 5.75 -0.21 1.44
CA LEU A 529 4.60 -0.70 2.21
C LEU A 529 4.45 -2.22 2.09
N ALA A 530 4.62 -2.78 0.89
CA ALA A 530 4.59 -4.23 0.67
C ALA A 530 5.72 -4.93 1.41
N LEU A 531 6.95 -4.41 1.36
CA LEU A 531 8.09 -4.95 2.10
C LEU A 531 7.86 -4.89 3.61
N LYS A 532 7.40 -3.74 4.13
CA LYS A 532 7.07 -3.57 5.54
C LYS A 532 6.00 -4.58 5.98
N ASN A 533 4.89 -4.66 5.25
CA ASN A 533 3.81 -5.58 5.58
C ASN A 533 4.29 -7.03 5.53
N ALA A 534 5.09 -7.40 4.54
CA ALA A 534 5.64 -8.74 4.42
C ALA A 534 6.58 -9.10 5.59
N LEU A 535 7.38 -8.14 6.07
CA LEU A 535 8.24 -8.31 7.24
C LEU A 535 7.43 -8.40 8.55
N ASP A 536 6.47 -7.50 8.76
CA ASP A 536 5.59 -7.50 9.93
C ASP A 536 4.76 -8.79 10.02
N GLU A 537 4.22 -9.24 8.89
CA GLU A 537 3.43 -10.48 8.76
C GLU A 537 4.31 -11.74 8.70
N LYS A 538 5.63 -11.61 8.85
CA LYS A 538 6.62 -12.71 8.77
C LYS A 538 6.48 -13.56 7.50
N GLN A 539 6.07 -12.93 6.41
CA GLN A 539 6.18 -13.48 5.06
C GLN A 539 7.59 -13.28 4.51
N ILE A 540 8.30 -12.28 5.02
CA ILE A 540 9.75 -12.14 4.90
C ILE A 540 10.34 -12.15 6.30
N VAL A 541 11.40 -12.93 6.49
CA VAL A 541 12.23 -12.87 7.69
C VAL A 541 13.70 -12.81 7.30
N ALA A 542 14.51 -12.17 8.13
CA ALA A 542 15.94 -11.97 7.85
C ALA A 542 16.80 -12.24 9.08
N TYR A 543 17.91 -12.94 8.88
CA TYR A 543 18.93 -13.17 9.91
C TYR A 543 20.28 -12.71 9.39
N PHE A 544 21.07 -12.05 10.25
CA PHE A 544 22.38 -11.51 9.93
C PHE A 544 23.40 -11.97 10.98
N GLU A 545 24.61 -12.31 10.52
CA GLU A 545 25.72 -12.66 11.44
C GLU A 545 26.34 -11.41 12.08
N ASP A 546 26.16 -10.24 11.46
CA ASP A 546 26.54 -8.94 11.99
C ASP A 546 25.57 -8.53 13.10
N SER A 547 26.05 -8.51 14.35
CA SER A 547 25.21 -8.22 15.52
C SER A 547 24.54 -6.86 15.46
N GLN A 548 25.19 -5.84 14.89
CA GLN A 548 24.60 -4.51 14.79
C GLN A 548 23.42 -4.46 13.83
N ILE A 549 23.45 -5.27 12.77
CA ILE A 549 22.30 -5.42 11.86
C ILE A 549 21.24 -6.28 12.55
N GLN A 550 21.65 -7.41 13.13
CA GLN A 550 20.72 -8.36 13.75
C GLN A 550 19.92 -7.72 14.88
N ASP A 551 20.53 -6.92 15.76
CA ASP A 551 19.84 -6.25 16.85
C ASP A 551 18.73 -5.32 16.35
N GLN A 552 18.96 -4.61 15.24
CA GLN A 552 17.95 -3.73 14.65
C GLN A 552 16.80 -4.50 14.01
N ILE A 553 17.09 -5.66 13.42
CA ILE A 553 16.08 -6.54 12.83
C ILE A 553 15.27 -7.24 13.93
N ASP A 554 15.92 -7.64 15.03
CA ASP A 554 15.29 -8.20 16.22
C ASP A 554 14.37 -7.18 16.91
N LEU A 555 14.80 -5.91 17.02
CA LEU A 555 13.97 -4.82 17.57
C LEU A 555 12.66 -4.59 16.79
N GLN A 556 12.61 -4.95 15.50
CA GLN A 556 11.40 -4.89 14.68
C GLN A 556 10.65 -6.23 14.61
N TYR A 557 11.12 -7.29 15.29
CA TYR A 557 10.60 -8.67 15.21
C TYR A 557 10.68 -9.30 13.80
N TRP A 558 11.47 -8.71 12.90
CA TRP A 558 11.61 -9.14 11.50
C TRP A 558 12.55 -10.33 11.32
N SER A 559 13.19 -10.79 12.39
CA SER A 559 14.11 -11.92 12.34
C SER A 559 13.44 -13.27 12.35
N GLY A 560 12.15 -13.35 12.70
CA GLY A 560 11.47 -14.62 12.87
C GLY A 560 12.05 -15.47 14.01
N ARG A 561 12.71 -14.86 14.99
CA ARG A 561 13.22 -15.56 16.18
C ARG A 561 12.10 -15.84 17.17
N VAL A 562 12.30 -16.90 17.94
CA VAL A 562 11.51 -17.17 19.14
C VAL A 562 12.09 -16.30 20.25
N PHE A 563 11.35 -15.27 20.66
CA PHE A 563 11.83 -14.34 21.68
C PHE A 563 11.49 -14.87 23.07
N PRO A 564 12.39 -14.77 24.06
CA PRO A 564 12.05 -15.07 25.45
C PRO A 564 11.07 -14.01 25.98
N SER A 565 9.98 -14.45 26.62
CA SER A 565 9.05 -13.54 27.31
C SER A 565 9.67 -13.12 28.63
N VAL A 566 10.34 -11.97 28.63
CA VAL A 566 11.00 -11.39 29.80
C VAL A 566 10.41 -10.02 30.09
N CYS A 567 10.24 -9.72 31.38
CA CYS A 567 9.85 -8.41 31.84
C CYS A 567 11.00 -7.40 31.68
N PRO A 568 10.71 -6.12 31.37
CA PRO A 568 11.75 -5.10 31.37
C PRO A 568 12.47 -5.02 32.72
N PRO A 569 13.79 -4.76 32.73
CA PRO A 569 14.54 -4.63 33.97
C PRO A 569 13.97 -3.48 34.82
N LYS A 570 13.99 -3.65 36.16
CA LYS A 570 13.50 -2.66 37.15
C LYS A 570 12.00 -2.43 37.16
N VAL A 571 11.22 -3.40 36.68
CA VAL A 571 9.75 -3.40 36.79
C VAL A 571 9.33 -4.37 37.89
N ASP A 572 8.87 -3.84 39.01
CA ASP A 572 8.35 -4.66 40.12
C ASP A 572 7.05 -5.38 39.74
N ASN A 573 6.85 -6.58 40.29
CA ASN A 573 5.63 -7.39 40.13
C ASN A 573 5.19 -7.60 38.67
N CYS A 574 6.17 -7.82 37.78
CA CYS A 574 5.90 -8.13 36.39
C CYS A 574 5.68 -9.64 36.18
N LEU A 575 4.65 -9.96 35.41
CA LEU A 575 4.09 -11.28 35.17
C LEU A 575 4.20 -11.58 33.67
N PRO A 576 5.31 -12.18 33.21
CA PRO A 576 5.50 -12.49 31.81
C PRO A 576 4.73 -13.76 31.43
N ASP A 577 3.85 -13.64 30.46
CA ASP A 577 3.10 -14.71 29.83
C ASP A 577 3.51 -14.83 28.36
N TYR A 578 3.25 -16.00 27.78
CA TYR A 578 3.70 -16.34 26.43
C TYR A 578 2.73 -17.29 25.77
N PHE A 579 2.40 -17.03 24.51
CA PHE A 579 1.64 -17.98 23.72
C PHE A 579 2.11 -17.93 22.28
N PHE A 580 2.52 -19.09 21.74
CA PHE A 580 2.92 -19.18 20.35
C PHE A 580 2.44 -20.51 19.73
N PRO A 581 1.36 -20.47 18.92
CA PRO A 581 0.90 -21.62 18.14
C PRO A 581 1.69 -21.71 16.83
N ILE A 582 2.14 -22.91 16.49
CA ILE A 582 2.98 -23.19 15.33
C ILE A 582 2.40 -24.41 14.61
N GLU A 583 2.11 -24.27 13.33
CA GLU A 583 1.55 -25.32 12.49
C GLU A 583 2.60 -25.90 11.53
N ALA A 584 2.49 -27.20 11.24
CA ALA A 584 3.29 -27.88 10.25
C ALA A 584 2.40 -28.79 9.41
N ASN A 585 2.22 -28.45 8.13
CA ASN A 585 1.48 -29.28 7.19
C ASN A 585 2.29 -30.52 6.82
N LEU A 586 1.90 -31.67 7.34
CA LEU A 586 2.50 -32.97 7.03
C LEU A 586 1.60 -33.83 6.14
N GLY A 587 0.63 -33.21 5.44
CA GLY A 587 -0.31 -33.88 4.53
C GLY A 587 0.18 -34.04 3.10
N VAL A 588 1.40 -33.58 2.77
CA VAL A 588 1.99 -33.61 1.42
C VAL A 588 1.04 -32.98 0.38
N ASN A 589 0.40 -31.87 0.75
CA ASN A 589 -0.53 -31.12 -0.08
C ASN A 589 -0.42 -29.63 0.24
N LYS A 590 -1.18 -28.81 -0.48
CA LYS A 590 -1.18 -27.35 -0.33
C LYS A 590 -2.43 -26.86 0.40
N ALA A 591 -2.93 -27.65 1.36
CA ALA A 591 -4.18 -27.39 2.06
C ALA A 591 -4.20 -26.05 2.79
N ASN A 592 -3.05 -25.49 3.19
CA ASN A 592 -2.97 -24.18 3.86
C ASN A 592 -3.61 -23.03 3.06
N PHE A 593 -3.73 -23.15 1.73
CA PHE A 593 -4.48 -22.19 0.91
C PHE A 593 -5.96 -22.10 1.31
N PHE A 594 -6.53 -23.19 1.82
CA PHE A 594 -7.93 -23.32 2.18
C PHE A 594 -8.18 -23.28 3.69
N ILE A 595 -7.15 -23.05 4.52
CA ILE A 595 -7.30 -23.01 5.97
C ILE A 595 -7.61 -21.60 6.44
N ASN A 596 -8.74 -21.46 7.11
CA ASN A 596 -9.05 -20.29 7.93
C ASN A 596 -8.81 -20.66 9.39
N HIS A 597 -8.11 -19.82 10.13
CA HIS A 597 -7.84 -20.05 11.54
C HIS A 597 -8.09 -18.82 12.40
N SER A 598 -8.49 -19.07 13.65
CA SER A 598 -8.67 -18.03 14.67
C SER A 598 -8.20 -18.51 16.04
N LEU A 599 -7.79 -17.55 16.86
CA LEU A 599 -7.26 -17.79 18.19
C LEU A 599 -8.09 -17.01 19.22
N THR A 600 -8.57 -17.71 20.24
CA THR A 600 -9.17 -17.08 21.42
C THR A 600 -8.40 -17.47 22.67
N ILE A 601 -7.95 -16.51 23.46
CA ILE A 601 -7.39 -16.74 24.79
C ILE A 601 -8.36 -16.19 25.82
N ASN A 602 -8.82 -17.06 26.72
CA ASN A 602 -9.64 -16.70 27.87
C ASN A 602 -8.78 -16.82 29.13
N SER A 603 -8.49 -15.70 29.78
CA SER A 603 -7.77 -15.64 31.05
C SER A 603 -8.74 -15.43 32.20
N GLN A 604 -8.62 -16.26 33.23
CA GLN A 604 -9.33 -16.12 34.49
C GLN A 604 -8.33 -16.07 35.62
N ILE A 605 -8.53 -15.09 36.51
CA ILE A 605 -7.75 -14.97 37.74
C ILE A 605 -8.63 -15.41 38.90
N ASP A 606 -8.13 -16.33 39.72
CA ASP A 606 -8.85 -16.79 40.91
C ASP A 606 -8.70 -15.80 42.10
N VAL A 607 -9.46 -16.03 43.18
CA VAL A 607 -9.41 -15.18 44.38
C VAL A 607 -8.04 -15.18 45.07
N THR A 608 -7.20 -16.19 44.83
CA THR A 608 -5.82 -16.25 45.35
C THR A 608 -4.86 -15.43 44.49
N GLY A 609 -5.28 -15.04 43.28
CA GLY A 609 -4.49 -14.29 42.30
C GLY A 609 -3.77 -15.16 41.29
N LYS A 610 -3.98 -16.49 41.30
CA LYS A 610 -3.35 -17.36 40.31
C LYS A 610 -4.03 -17.18 38.95
N TRP A 611 -3.22 -17.20 37.91
CA TRP A 611 -3.64 -16.93 36.53
C TRP A 611 -3.84 -18.22 35.76
N GLU A 612 -5.04 -18.43 35.24
CA GLU A 612 -5.43 -19.60 34.45
C GLU A 612 -5.84 -19.16 33.05
N ASN A 613 -5.25 -19.79 32.04
CA ASN A 613 -5.49 -19.50 30.63
C ASN A 613 -6.18 -20.69 29.96
N THR A 614 -7.13 -20.38 29.09
CA THR A 614 -7.74 -21.33 28.16
C THR A 614 -7.59 -20.77 26.76
N ALA A 615 -6.68 -21.32 25.98
CA ALA A 615 -6.52 -20.97 24.58
C ALA A 615 -7.29 -21.95 23.69
N ILE A 616 -7.97 -21.41 22.68
CA ILE A 616 -8.78 -22.14 21.69
C ILE A 616 -8.27 -21.74 20.31
N ILE A 617 -7.69 -22.69 19.59
CA ILE A 617 -7.21 -22.55 18.21
C ILE A 617 -8.25 -23.25 17.33
N ARG A 618 -9.00 -22.46 16.57
CA ARG A 618 -10.02 -22.96 15.64
C ARG A 618 -9.41 -23.04 14.24
N LEU A 619 -9.46 -24.21 13.61
CA LEU A 619 -8.99 -24.44 12.25
C LEU A 619 -10.16 -24.93 11.38
N LYS A 620 -10.46 -24.22 10.29
CA LYS A 620 -11.49 -24.59 9.31
C LYS A 620 -10.85 -24.85 7.95
N ASN A 621 -11.05 -26.05 7.42
CA ASN A 621 -10.66 -26.39 6.06
C ASN A 621 -11.82 -26.07 5.10
N THR A 622 -11.60 -25.10 4.21
CA THR A 622 -12.60 -24.64 3.23
C THR A 622 -12.49 -25.32 1.87
N ALA A 623 -11.59 -26.29 1.71
CA ALA A 623 -11.47 -27.07 0.48
C ALA A 623 -12.81 -27.78 0.20
N ILE A 624 -13.24 -27.77 -1.07
CA ILE A 624 -14.55 -28.32 -1.47
C ILE A 624 -14.53 -29.85 -1.38
N ASN A 625 -13.42 -30.47 -1.75
CA ASN A 625 -13.22 -31.91 -1.78
C ASN A 625 -11.75 -32.24 -1.48
N ALA A 626 -11.43 -33.53 -1.46
CA ALA A 626 -10.07 -34.02 -1.21
C ALA A 626 -9.17 -33.99 -2.48
N VAL A 627 -9.43 -33.09 -3.42
CA VAL A 627 -8.67 -33.01 -4.67
C VAL A 627 -7.50 -32.05 -4.50
N PHE A 628 -6.31 -32.50 -4.91
CA PHE A 628 -5.10 -31.69 -4.97
C PHE A 628 -5.34 -30.42 -5.82
N PRO A 629 -4.86 -29.23 -5.44
CA PRO A 629 -3.88 -28.94 -4.38
C PRO A 629 -4.44 -28.92 -2.95
N GLY A 630 -5.76 -29.06 -2.77
CA GLY A 630 -6.41 -29.20 -1.46
C GLY A 630 -6.26 -30.61 -0.89
N GLY A 631 -7.17 -31.00 0.02
CA GLY A 631 -7.11 -32.29 0.69
C GLY A 631 -7.37 -32.19 2.19
N ASP A 632 -7.13 -33.31 2.87
CA ASP A 632 -7.04 -33.37 4.32
C ASP A 632 -5.85 -32.53 4.80
N TYR A 633 -6.08 -31.63 5.74
CA TYR A 633 -5.01 -30.88 6.36
C TYR A 633 -4.48 -31.67 7.55
N VAL A 634 -3.45 -32.49 7.31
CA VAL A 634 -2.72 -33.24 8.33
C VAL A 634 -1.70 -32.28 8.95
N ASN A 635 -2.01 -31.74 10.11
CA ASN A 635 -1.27 -30.68 10.76
C ASN A 635 -0.61 -31.17 12.05
N TYR A 636 0.70 -31.06 12.14
CA TYR A 636 1.41 -31.21 13.41
C TYR A 636 1.52 -29.83 14.06
N ILE A 637 0.67 -29.58 15.05
CA ILE A 637 0.59 -28.31 15.76
C ILE A 637 1.39 -28.37 17.06
N GLN A 638 2.24 -27.37 17.24
CA GLN A 638 3.02 -27.13 18.44
C GLN A 638 2.48 -25.89 19.14
N ILE A 639 2.25 -25.98 20.44
CA ILE A 639 1.81 -24.85 21.26
C ILE A 639 2.87 -24.60 22.30
N MET A 640 3.54 -23.45 22.21
CA MET A 640 4.50 -22.99 23.21
C MET A 640 3.82 -22.09 24.23
N ILE A 641 4.00 -22.43 25.51
CA ILE A 641 3.50 -21.71 26.69
C ILE A 641 4.67 -21.45 27.65
N PRO A 642 4.49 -20.63 28.72
CA PRO A 642 5.57 -20.35 29.67
C PRO A 642 6.16 -21.64 30.24
N LYS A 643 7.49 -21.68 30.39
CA LYS A 643 8.24 -22.89 30.77
C LYS A 643 7.70 -23.64 31.99
N ASN A 644 7.25 -22.89 32.99
CA ASN A 644 6.79 -23.48 34.25
C ASN A 644 5.26 -23.54 34.35
N ALA A 645 4.52 -23.25 33.28
CA ALA A 645 3.08 -23.40 33.31
C ALA A 645 2.70 -24.86 33.63
N THR A 646 1.58 -25.07 34.31
CA THR A 646 1.03 -26.40 34.52
C THR A 646 -0.10 -26.62 33.52
N ILE A 647 0.08 -27.53 32.57
CA ILE A 647 -0.96 -27.96 31.66
C ILE A 647 -2.01 -28.73 32.45
N GLN A 648 -3.26 -28.27 32.38
CA GLN A 648 -4.39 -28.92 33.05
C GLN A 648 -5.17 -29.83 32.09
N GLU A 649 -5.33 -29.40 30.84
CA GLU A 649 -6.18 -30.09 29.88
C GLU A 649 -5.77 -29.74 28.44
N VAL A 650 -5.74 -30.75 27.57
CA VAL A 650 -5.64 -30.59 26.11
C VAL A 650 -6.83 -31.31 25.49
N LYS A 651 -7.59 -30.65 24.61
CA LYS A 651 -8.78 -31.19 23.97
C LYS A 651 -8.80 -30.91 22.47
N ASN A 652 -9.18 -31.89 21.68
CA ASN A 652 -9.61 -31.69 20.30
C ASN A 652 -11.15 -31.78 20.26
N ASP A 653 -11.80 -30.65 20.01
CA ASP A 653 -13.24 -30.46 20.21
C ASP A 653 -13.66 -30.86 21.64
N SER A 654 -14.46 -31.92 21.76
CA SER A 654 -14.93 -32.46 23.04
C SER A 654 -14.05 -33.60 23.59
N VAL A 655 -13.06 -34.06 22.82
CA VAL A 655 -12.23 -35.23 23.15
C VAL A 655 -10.96 -34.80 23.87
N ILE A 656 -10.72 -35.36 25.07
CA ILE A 656 -9.49 -35.11 25.84
C ILE A 656 -8.34 -35.89 25.19
N ILE A 657 -7.22 -35.21 24.98
CA ILE A 657 -5.98 -35.77 24.44
C ILE A 657 -5.01 -35.99 25.60
N ASN A 658 -4.75 -37.26 25.93
CA ASN A 658 -3.84 -37.63 27.02
C ASN A 658 -2.40 -37.88 26.53
N GLU A 659 -2.23 -38.17 25.24
CA GLU A 659 -0.93 -38.42 24.62
C GLU A 659 -0.59 -37.27 23.67
N PHE A 660 0.49 -36.56 23.98
CA PHE A 660 1.04 -35.48 23.17
C PHE A 660 2.55 -35.41 23.39
N ASP A 661 3.27 -34.88 22.41
CA ASP A 661 4.70 -34.65 22.54
C ASP A 661 4.92 -33.49 23.51
N LEU A 662 5.72 -33.69 24.55
CA LEU A 662 6.07 -32.64 25.50
C LEU A 662 7.55 -32.35 25.43
N LYS A 663 7.91 -31.10 25.13
CA LYS A 663 9.30 -30.61 25.15
C LYS A 663 9.41 -29.43 26.10
N ASN A 664 10.31 -29.54 27.09
CA ASN A 664 10.60 -28.48 28.05
C ASN A 664 12.01 -27.93 27.82
N ASP A 665 12.10 -26.78 27.16
CA ASP A 665 13.36 -26.11 26.86
C ASP A 665 13.35 -24.67 27.42
N ILE A 666 13.44 -23.64 26.58
CA ILE A 666 13.15 -22.24 26.94
C ILE A 666 11.66 -22.08 27.27
N TYR A 667 10.82 -22.88 26.62
CA TYR A 667 9.36 -22.94 26.79
C TYR A 667 8.90 -24.36 27.02
N GLN A 668 7.69 -24.50 27.56
CA GLN A 668 6.97 -25.77 27.54
C GLN A 668 6.18 -25.84 26.23
N THR A 669 6.44 -26.88 25.43
CA THR A 669 5.86 -27.07 24.11
C THR A 669 5.04 -28.34 24.08
N VAL A 670 3.78 -28.22 23.66
CA VAL A 670 2.85 -29.34 23.42
C VAL A 670 2.72 -29.56 21.93
N GLY A 671 3.17 -30.71 21.43
CA GLY A 671 3.07 -31.12 20.03
C GLY A 671 2.00 -32.20 19.84
N LEU A 672 1.14 -32.03 18.84
CA LEU A 672 0.10 -33.00 18.51
C LEU A 672 -0.21 -33.02 17.02
N LEU A 673 -0.57 -34.20 16.51
CA LEU A 673 -1.05 -34.36 15.14
C LEU A 673 -2.58 -34.26 15.11
N VAL A 674 -3.10 -33.38 14.27
CA VAL A 674 -4.54 -33.24 14.00
C VAL A 674 -4.79 -33.32 12.50
N THR A 675 -5.88 -33.98 12.10
CA THR A 675 -6.30 -34.03 10.70
C THR A 675 -7.61 -33.29 10.53
N ILE A 676 -7.65 -32.31 9.63
CA ILE A 676 -8.86 -31.55 9.32
C ILE A 676 -9.31 -31.86 7.89
N PRO A 677 -10.35 -32.70 7.72
CA PRO A 677 -10.91 -33.00 6.40
C PRO A 677 -11.53 -31.77 5.72
N PRO A 678 -11.71 -31.78 4.39
CA PRO A 678 -12.44 -30.76 3.65
C PRO A 678 -13.80 -30.41 4.28
N GLN A 679 -14.14 -29.12 4.29
CA GLN A 679 -15.37 -28.56 4.88
C GLN A 679 -15.55 -28.77 6.40
N LYS A 680 -14.56 -29.31 7.10
CA LYS A 680 -14.61 -29.50 8.56
C LYS A 680 -13.93 -28.36 9.31
N THR A 681 -14.31 -28.22 10.58
CA THR A 681 -13.72 -27.31 11.54
C THR A 681 -13.37 -28.11 12.78
N ILE A 682 -12.22 -27.83 13.38
CA ILE A 682 -11.83 -28.36 14.69
C ILE A 682 -11.52 -27.21 15.63
N ASP A 683 -11.78 -27.41 16.92
CA ASP A 683 -11.39 -26.52 18.00
C ASP A 683 -10.35 -27.23 18.90
N LEU A 684 -9.08 -26.88 18.75
CA LEU A 684 -8.04 -27.33 19.64
C LEU A 684 -7.96 -26.43 20.86
N LYS A 685 -8.16 -27.00 22.04
CA LYS A 685 -8.18 -26.29 23.31
C LYS A 685 -7.04 -26.74 24.21
N ILE A 686 -6.30 -25.77 24.75
CA ILE A 686 -5.31 -26.00 25.81
C ILE A 686 -5.66 -25.14 27.02
N LYS A 687 -5.74 -25.78 28.18
CA LYS A 687 -5.95 -25.14 29.47
C LYS A 687 -4.67 -25.29 30.29
N TYR A 688 -4.12 -24.16 30.74
CA TYR A 688 -2.90 -24.14 31.53
C TYR A 688 -2.96 -23.08 32.62
N LYS A 689 -2.16 -23.29 33.67
CA LYS A 689 -2.07 -22.40 34.83
C LYS A 689 -0.66 -21.88 34.96
N ASN A 690 -0.49 -20.56 35.04
CA ASN A 690 0.82 -19.95 35.27
C ASN A 690 1.21 -20.06 36.75
N GLU A 691 2.51 -20.13 37.02
CA GLU A 691 3.03 -20.15 38.40
C GLU A 691 2.95 -18.81 39.11
N PHE A 692 3.01 -17.72 38.35
CA PHE A 692 2.93 -16.38 38.90
C PHE A 692 1.54 -16.06 39.45
N LYS A 693 1.48 -15.12 40.39
CA LYS A 693 0.23 -14.65 41.00
C LYS A 693 0.19 -13.13 41.07
N LEU A 694 -1.00 -12.56 40.91
CA LEU A 694 -1.23 -11.16 41.26
C LEU A 694 -1.08 -11.00 42.77
N ILE A 695 -0.25 -10.04 43.20
CA ILE A 695 -0.10 -9.68 44.61
C ILE A 695 -0.85 -8.37 44.92
N LYS A 696 -0.97 -8.02 46.19
CA LYS A 696 -1.56 -6.73 46.60
C LYS A 696 -0.68 -5.57 46.07
N GLY A 697 -1.33 -4.52 45.59
CA GLY A 697 -0.69 -3.37 44.96
C GLY A 697 -0.67 -3.45 43.44
N LYS A 698 0.29 -2.73 42.84
CA LYS A 698 0.48 -2.65 41.40
C LYS A 698 1.15 -3.92 40.88
N ASN A 699 0.57 -4.51 39.84
CA ASN A 699 1.09 -5.65 39.10
C ASN A 699 1.13 -5.29 37.62
N ILE A 700 2.08 -5.86 36.90
CA ILE A 700 2.20 -5.66 35.45
C ILE A 700 2.09 -7.03 34.80
N TYR A 701 1.11 -7.20 33.92
CA TYR A 701 0.96 -8.40 33.12
C TYR A 701 1.42 -8.11 31.69
N GLN A 702 2.26 -9.00 31.15
CA GLN A 702 2.77 -8.90 29.78
C GLN A 702 2.54 -10.23 29.06
N LEU A 703 1.64 -10.27 28.08
CA LEU A 703 1.51 -11.41 27.18
C LEU A 703 2.24 -11.13 25.87
N LEU A 704 3.26 -11.92 25.56
CA LEU A 704 3.86 -11.96 24.24
C LEU A 704 3.15 -13.03 23.40
N LEU A 705 2.45 -12.59 22.36
CA LEU A 705 1.79 -13.42 21.36
C LEU A 705 2.57 -13.31 20.05
N GLN A 706 3.24 -14.40 19.66
CA GLN A 706 4.00 -14.42 18.41
C GLN A 706 3.20 -14.99 17.24
N LYS A 707 3.46 -14.44 16.06
CA LYS A 707 2.98 -14.94 14.78
C LYS A 707 4.01 -15.91 14.19
N GLN A 708 3.53 -16.99 13.57
CA GLN A 708 4.38 -17.95 12.87
C GLN A 708 4.84 -17.39 11.52
N ILE A 709 6.07 -17.72 11.12
CA ILE A 709 6.61 -17.41 9.80
C ILE A 709 5.73 -18.06 8.72
N GLY A 710 5.35 -17.30 7.70
CA GLY A 710 4.58 -17.78 6.55
C GLY A 710 3.12 -18.14 6.80
N SER A 711 2.63 -18.15 8.04
CA SER A 711 1.20 -18.40 8.30
C SER A 711 0.33 -17.25 7.80
N SER A 712 -0.94 -17.50 7.50
CA SER A 712 -1.89 -16.42 7.19
C SER A 712 -2.16 -15.53 8.41
N ASN A 713 -2.72 -14.35 8.19
CA ASN A 713 -3.20 -13.51 9.28
C ASN A 713 -4.40 -14.17 9.97
N GLN A 714 -4.46 -14.06 11.29
CA GLN A 714 -5.48 -14.75 12.09
C GLN A 714 -6.32 -13.80 12.93
N ASP A 715 -7.60 -14.09 13.06
CA ASP A 715 -8.45 -13.38 14.01
C ASP A 715 -8.04 -13.77 15.43
N PHE A 716 -7.84 -12.78 16.28
CA PHE A 716 -7.43 -12.94 17.66
C PHE A 716 -8.43 -12.28 18.60
N THR A 717 -8.87 -13.03 19.61
CA THR A 717 -9.69 -12.52 20.71
C THR A 717 -9.01 -12.82 22.04
N PHE A 718 -8.87 -11.79 22.87
CA PHE A 718 -8.36 -11.89 24.23
C PHE A 718 -9.43 -11.46 25.23
N ASN A 719 -9.85 -12.40 26.07
CA ASN A 719 -10.83 -12.16 27.11
C ASN A 719 -10.17 -12.35 28.47
N ILE A 720 -10.27 -11.37 29.35
CA ILE A 720 -9.73 -11.46 30.72
C ILE A 720 -10.85 -11.16 31.70
N LYS A 721 -11.03 -12.06 32.68
CA LYS A 721 -11.93 -11.86 33.81
C LYS A 721 -11.11 -11.55 35.07
N LEU A 722 -11.16 -10.29 35.50
CA LEU A 722 -10.54 -9.83 36.73
C LEU A 722 -11.36 -10.26 37.95
N PRO A 723 -10.74 -10.51 39.12
CA PRO A 723 -11.47 -10.76 40.36
C PRO A 723 -11.99 -9.44 40.95
N LYS A 724 -12.86 -9.54 41.96
CA LYS A 724 -13.32 -8.35 42.71
C LYS A 724 -12.11 -7.62 43.33
N ARG A 725 -12.19 -6.28 43.38
CA ARG A 725 -11.12 -5.39 43.88
C ARG A 725 -9.81 -5.47 43.09
N THR A 726 -9.90 -5.80 41.80
CA THR A 726 -8.79 -5.66 40.86
C THR A 726 -9.23 -4.76 39.71
N TYR A 727 -8.40 -3.77 39.39
CA TYR A 727 -8.73 -2.70 38.44
C TYR A 727 -7.63 -2.57 37.39
N LEU A 728 -8.03 -2.37 36.13
CA LEU A 728 -7.12 -2.00 35.05
C LEU A 728 -6.78 -0.50 35.16
N ILE A 729 -5.50 -0.19 35.35
CA ILE A 729 -5.00 1.19 35.47
C ILE A 729 -4.52 1.72 34.13
N ASN A 730 -3.76 0.90 33.39
CA ASN A 730 -3.11 1.30 32.15
C ASN A 730 -2.94 0.10 31.21
N GLN A 731 -2.86 0.37 29.90
CA GLN A 731 -2.74 -0.64 28.87
C GLN A 731 -2.20 -0.05 27.57
N ASN A 732 -1.61 -0.89 26.71
CA ASN A 732 -1.12 -0.48 25.39
C ASN A 732 -2.08 -0.81 24.22
N PHE A 733 -3.32 -1.18 24.52
CA PHE A 733 -4.36 -1.49 23.53
C PHE A 733 -5.70 -0.83 23.93
N THR A 734 -6.68 -0.85 23.02
CA THR A 734 -8.00 -0.23 23.25
C THR A 734 -9.06 -1.31 23.50
N PRO A 735 -9.17 -1.87 24.71
CA PRO A 735 -10.16 -2.89 25.02
C PRO A 735 -11.57 -2.33 25.14
N LEU A 736 -12.55 -3.21 25.00
CA LEU A 736 -13.89 -3.01 25.54
C LEU A 736 -13.90 -3.52 26.99
N VAL A 737 -14.10 -2.60 27.95
CA VAL A 737 -14.21 -2.94 29.37
C VAL A 737 -15.68 -2.90 29.80
N LYS A 738 -16.19 -4.02 30.32
CA LYS A 738 -17.56 -4.12 30.86
C LYS A 738 -17.51 -4.81 32.22
N GLY A 739 -17.57 -4.00 33.29
CA GLY A 739 -17.43 -4.50 34.66
C GLY A 739 -16.03 -5.07 34.91
N GLN A 740 -15.94 -6.35 35.30
CA GLN A 740 -14.68 -7.07 35.55
C GLN A 740 -14.11 -7.79 34.31
N THR A 741 -14.74 -7.63 33.15
CA THR A 741 -14.31 -8.28 31.92
C THR A 741 -13.64 -7.29 30.98
N ILE A 742 -12.44 -7.64 30.52
CA ILE A 742 -11.70 -6.96 29.46
C ILE A 742 -11.81 -7.83 28.21
N VAL A 743 -12.27 -7.25 27.11
CA VAL A 743 -12.36 -7.93 25.80
C VAL A 743 -11.57 -7.12 24.79
N TYR A 744 -10.71 -7.81 24.05
CA TYR A 744 -9.98 -7.24 22.92
C TYR A 744 -10.04 -8.18 21.73
N ASN A 745 -10.30 -7.60 20.55
CA ASN A 745 -10.44 -8.32 19.30
C ASN A 745 -9.67 -7.58 18.21
N THR A 746 -8.86 -8.32 17.46
CA THR A 746 -8.03 -7.79 16.37
C THR A 746 -7.67 -8.89 15.39
N THR A 747 -6.98 -8.53 14.32
CA THR A 747 -6.30 -9.49 13.45
C THR A 747 -4.81 -9.48 13.81
N LEU A 748 -4.25 -10.65 14.10
CA LEU A 748 -2.83 -10.84 14.38
C LEU A 748 -2.05 -10.81 13.06
N THR A 749 -1.60 -9.61 12.69
CA THR A 749 -0.78 -9.35 11.49
C THR A 749 0.72 -9.23 11.81
N ALA A 750 1.11 -9.27 13.07
CA ALA A 750 2.49 -9.18 13.54
C ALA A 750 2.58 -9.76 14.95
N ASP A 751 3.80 -9.90 15.48
CA ASP A 751 3.99 -10.17 16.91
C ASP A 751 3.33 -9.06 17.75
N LYS A 752 2.63 -9.45 18.81
CA LYS A 752 1.92 -8.52 19.70
C LYS A 752 2.39 -8.72 21.13
N ILE A 753 2.68 -7.60 21.77
CA ILE A 753 2.88 -7.54 23.22
C ILE A 753 1.67 -6.85 23.80
N PHE A 754 0.92 -7.57 24.62
CA PHE A 754 -0.17 -7.02 25.42
C PHE A 754 0.36 -6.66 26.80
N PHE A 755 0.31 -5.38 27.11
CA PHE A 755 0.72 -4.85 28.40
C PHE A 755 -0.52 -4.36 29.16
N MET A 756 -0.63 -4.78 30.42
CA MET A 756 -1.66 -4.33 31.34
C MET A 756 -1.06 -4.03 32.71
N GLU A 757 -1.42 -2.88 33.25
CA GLU A 757 -1.15 -2.52 34.63
C GLU A 757 -2.41 -2.73 35.48
N LEU A 758 -2.32 -3.60 36.48
CA LEU A 758 -3.42 -4.01 37.33
C LEU A 758 -3.17 -3.57 38.78
N LEU A 759 -4.16 -2.93 39.41
CA LEU A 759 -4.17 -2.67 40.85
C LEU A 759 -5.01 -3.71 41.55
N ARG A 760 -4.44 -4.42 42.54
CA ARG A 760 -5.18 -5.33 43.43
C ARG A 760 -5.17 -4.77 44.86
N GLU A 761 -6.34 -4.54 45.43
CA GLU A 761 -6.50 -3.96 46.79
C GLU A 761 -6.21 -4.93 47.95
#